data_AF-A0A7J6M096-F1
#
_entry.id   AF-A0A7J6M096-F1
#
_cell.length_a   1.000
_cell.length_b   1.000
_cell.length_c   1.000
_cell.angle_alpha   90.00
_cell.angle_beta   90.00
_cell.angle_gamma   90.00
#
_symmetry.space_group_name_H-M   'P 1'
#
loop_
_entity.id
_entity.type
_entity.pdbx_description
1 polymer ?
#
loop_
_entity_poly.entity_id
_entity_poly.type
_entity_poly.pdbx_seq_one_letter_code
_entity_poly.pdbx_strand_id
1 'polypeptide(L)'
;MPKIRKSSTSPSSKCSEDGPKEPVTALDVVDTTAYIYFGSQTGTAEAFAIQFGEEATEEQIPNKVCDLADFDPAVFSTHRIVVLILATTGEGDATDNAIKFDKYINHKSTPKDALSGVHYCIFGLGDLNYIQFNGMARRSDAAMQRVGAVKMLERGIGDDCQDIEEDFRKWIDTSGVFEKLKKVAKELHAAPSPGPAQSNGSSAMETTKDSGYISAEHPNVDRRSIDGDDTLSKAIIKCCKTKVVSVERMGSRAVHIDVEIPEGMKYATADTIEVLPANSRGDVDYFVRIFELSGKLDYWIDFEPIDGKCPFPVPSTIREVLLYYLDLRSPPSRQMISALARYDPALKEVVGLQKQMHSSGVHLCLAEFFDLFRVDTSAISFVEFAKICTKQKLRSYTGATPGTSGLAGICCSVLSNALPSKFPSKFMHSCRVTLLDRELGHINPRPQGQDAYTGVASNYLCGTVKAGDEIRLNIRPSAFKLPDPLPLGPIVMVCTGAGIAPFRAMLSELSTSTRCHLVFGCRTRDDILYDTEIAACENICFHLALSREPGVPRRHVQDILRSSDTLRAALCDALNSTETPGLVMVCGQTVMCKELSVYMSSKSPRESPDESSSSASFSSTDSESEDSALADLPRFKIVVIGMPSAGKSCLIHRFVKDRFICDDAEQHAVGVTFMRKTVAIPPGVRIMLKVWAISFEEDLLSMIPHVLHGASGAVIVYDQSNEVEGYTSVHEMLDLIHTNEPSIPVAFAGNKADLCRQTADDGAALFTSFDSSTVPLTSMNPILGFYPTSAQTGDGVWDVFLAVAEAAYRKCPTGLKSSMKRRSRSSSHRRQHKRKSFSKAIRSLSKHWH
;
A
#
# COMPACT_ATOMS: atom_id res chain seq x y z
N MET A 1 -25.05 -35.39 -63.02
CA MET A 1 -25.90 -34.54 -63.89
C MET A 1 -27.01 -33.91 -63.04
N PRO A 2 -27.29 -32.62 -63.17
CA PRO A 2 -26.25 -31.60 -62.92
C PRO A 2 -26.78 -30.38 -62.15
N LYS A 3 -25.94 -29.79 -61.30
CA LYS A 3 -25.56 -28.38 -61.46
C LYS A 3 -24.03 -28.32 -61.41
N ILE A 4 -23.44 -28.18 -62.59
CA ILE A 4 -22.01 -28.11 -62.87
C ILE A 4 -21.77 -26.77 -63.61
N ARG A 5 -20.75 -26.04 -63.12
CA ARG A 5 -19.87 -25.03 -63.78
C ARG A 5 -20.46 -23.71 -64.30
N LYS A 6 -19.77 -22.60 -63.96
CA LYS A 6 -18.69 -21.93 -64.76
C LYS A 6 -18.13 -20.74 -63.96
N SER A 7 -16.82 -20.70 -63.65
CA SER A 7 -15.73 -19.90 -64.29
C SER A 7 -16.05 -18.39 -64.36
N SER A 8 -15.21 -17.45 -63.89
CA SER A 8 -13.90 -17.09 -64.47
C SER A 8 -13.25 -15.94 -63.65
N THR A 9 -11.98 -16.06 -63.26
CA THR A 9 -10.79 -15.33 -63.77
C THR A 9 -10.35 -14.07 -62.99
N SER A 10 -9.19 -14.22 -62.34
CA SER A 10 -8.16 -13.21 -62.08
C SER A 10 -7.41 -12.80 -63.36
N PRO A 11 -6.72 -11.64 -63.35
CA PRO A 11 -5.33 -11.55 -63.81
C PRO A 11 -4.45 -10.81 -62.78
N SER A 12 -3.50 -11.48 -62.14
CA SER A 12 -2.07 -11.59 -62.53
C SER A 12 -1.21 -10.35 -62.19
N SER A 13 -0.37 -10.46 -61.16
CA SER A 13 0.99 -9.92 -61.20
C SER A 13 1.94 -10.95 -60.57
N LYS A 14 3.03 -11.21 -61.29
CA LYS A 14 4.03 -12.24 -61.05
C LYS A 14 4.88 -11.90 -59.81
N CYS A 15 5.01 -12.85 -58.89
CA CYS A 15 6.15 -12.91 -57.96
C CYS A 15 7.10 -13.99 -58.50
N SER A 16 8.33 -13.60 -58.81
CA SER A 16 9.43 -14.50 -59.13
C SER A 16 10.04 -15.02 -57.84
N GLU A 17 10.15 -16.34 -57.75
CA GLU A 17 10.88 -17.09 -56.74
C GLU A 17 12.39 -16.77 -56.81
N ASP A 18 12.97 -16.33 -55.69
CA ASP A 18 14.38 -16.51 -55.39
C ASP A 18 14.47 -17.27 -54.06
N GLY A 19 15.25 -18.35 -54.06
CA GLY A 19 15.32 -19.37 -53.02
C GLY A 19 15.86 -18.90 -51.66
N PRO A 20 15.96 -19.83 -50.69
CA PRO A 20 16.27 -19.52 -49.30
C PRO A 20 17.72 -19.01 -49.20
N LYS A 21 17.89 -17.74 -48.84
CA LYS A 21 19.18 -17.21 -48.42
C LYS A 21 19.50 -17.76 -47.03
N GLU A 22 20.62 -18.44 -46.93
CA GLU A 22 21.23 -18.93 -45.69
C GLU A 22 21.34 -17.83 -44.62
N PRO A 23 21.28 -18.19 -43.33
CA PRO A 23 21.32 -17.23 -42.25
C PRO A 23 22.71 -16.60 -42.19
N VAL A 24 22.79 -15.30 -42.47
CA VAL A 24 23.96 -14.50 -42.11
C VAL A 24 23.95 -14.41 -40.58
N THR A 25 24.81 -15.18 -39.93
CA THR A 25 25.07 -15.11 -38.49
C THR A 25 25.53 -13.70 -38.13
N ALA A 26 24.61 -12.87 -37.65
CA ALA A 26 24.93 -11.65 -36.94
C ALA A 26 25.70 -12.05 -35.68
N LEU A 27 26.90 -11.48 -35.51
CA LEU A 27 27.71 -11.63 -34.31
C LEU A 27 26.87 -11.22 -33.09
N ASP A 28 26.72 -12.11 -32.11
CA ASP A 28 26.01 -11.89 -30.85
C ASP A 28 26.67 -10.75 -30.05
N VAL A 29 26.25 -9.51 -30.29
CA VAL A 29 26.47 -8.41 -29.35
C VAL A 29 25.50 -8.66 -28.19
N VAL A 30 26.03 -8.96 -27.01
CA VAL A 30 25.21 -9.13 -25.81
C VAL A 30 24.50 -7.81 -25.55
N ASP A 31 23.17 -7.82 -25.68
CA ASP A 31 22.36 -6.65 -25.38
C ASP A 31 22.44 -6.33 -23.88
N THR A 32 23.08 -5.21 -23.56
CA THR A 32 23.20 -4.69 -22.20
C THR A 32 22.20 -3.57 -21.90
N THR A 33 21.15 -3.44 -22.72
CA THR A 33 20.05 -2.51 -22.46
C THR A 33 19.32 -2.93 -21.17
N ALA A 34 19.07 -1.97 -20.29
CA ALA A 34 18.26 -2.15 -19.08
C ALA A 34 16.78 -2.02 -19.43
N TYR A 35 16.03 -3.12 -19.34
CA TYR A 35 14.59 -3.13 -19.59
C TYR A 35 13.82 -2.87 -18.30
N ILE A 36 13.12 -1.73 -18.25
CA ILE A 36 12.40 -1.24 -17.08
C ILE A 36 10.91 -1.53 -17.28
N TYR A 37 10.40 -2.57 -16.62
CA TYR A 37 8.99 -2.95 -16.68
C TYR A 37 8.19 -2.37 -15.54
N PHE A 38 6.95 -1.97 -15.81
CA PHE A 38 6.02 -1.53 -14.77
C PHE A 38 4.71 -2.35 -14.71
N GLY A 39 4.26 -2.62 -13.49
CA GLY A 39 2.91 -3.10 -13.19
C GLY A 39 2.14 -1.99 -12.47
N SER A 40 1.17 -1.36 -13.14
CA SER A 40 0.49 -0.16 -12.65
C SER A 40 -1.02 -0.26 -12.83
N GLN A 41 -1.80 0.19 -11.84
CA GLN A 41 -3.26 0.31 -11.96
C GLN A 41 -3.70 1.76 -12.23
N THR A 42 -3.08 2.71 -11.53
CA THR A 42 -3.47 4.13 -11.50
C THR A 42 -2.35 5.06 -12.01
N GLY A 43 -1.34 4.51 -12.69
CA GLY A 43 -0.24 5.27 -13.29
C GLY A 43 0.96 5.55 -12.39
N THR A 44 0.93 5.23 -11.09
CA THR A 44 2.04 5.56 -10.16
C THR A 44 3.32 4.78 -10.47
N ALA A 45 3.24 3.46 -10.61
CA ALA A 45 4.41 2.63 -10.94
C ALA A 45 4.96 2.94 -12.35
N GLU A 46 4.09 3.34 -13.27
CA GLU A 46 4.45 3.81 -14.61
C GLU A 46 5.26 5.11 -14.55
N ALA A 47 4.79 6.10 -13.79
CA ALA A 47 5.52 7.36 -13.60
C ALA A 47 6.91 7.13 -12.98
N PHE A 48 7.04 6.22 -12.02
CA PHE A 48 8.34 5.84 -11.45
C PHE A 48 9.25 5.14 -12.46
N ALA A 49 8.70 4.31 -13.37
CA ALA A 49 9.48 3.66 -14.40
C ALA A 49 10.00 4.64 -15.46
N ILE A 50 9.18 5.61 -15.86
CA ILE A 50 9.58 6.69 -16.75
C ILE A 50 10.69 7.53 -16.09
N GLN A 51 10.48 7.96 -14.84
CA GLN A 51 11.48 8.71 -14.08
C GLN A 51 12.80 7.94 -13.96
N PHE A 52 12.74 6.63 -13.64
CA PHE A 52 13.93 5.80 -13.54
C PHE A 52 14.67 5.71 -14.89
N GLY A 53 13.95 5.63 -16.00
CA GLY A 53 14.53 5.61 -17.35
C GLY A 53 15.21 6.92 -17.72
N GLU A 54 14.62 8.06 -17.37
CA GLU A 54 15.25 9.38 -17.55
C GLU A 54 16.56 9.47 -16.74
N GLU A 55 16.53 9.15 -15.45
CA GLU A 55 17.72 9.14 -14.58
C GLU A 55 18.78 8.12 -15.09
N ALA A 56 18.38 6.94 -15.56
CA ALA A 56 19.29 5.97 -16.16
C ALA A 56 19.97 6.51 -17.44
N THR A 57 19.25 7.30 -18.24
CA THR A 57 19.78 7.94 -19.45
C THR A 57 20.81 9.01 -19.10
N GLU A 58 20.54 9.82 -18.06
CA GLU A 58 21.49 10.80 -17.52
C GLU A 58 22.78 10.11 -17.03
N GLU A 59 22.64 8.93 -16.44
CA GLU A 59 23.75 8.06 -16.01
C GLU A 59 24.42 7.26 -17.15
N GLN A 60 24.05 7.53 -18.41
CA GLN A 60 24.58 6.89 -19.62
C GLN A 60 24.32 5.37 -19.68
N ILE A 61 23.22 4.91 -19.11
CA ILE A 61 22.79 3.51 -19.16
C ILE A 61 21.74 3.37 -20.28
N PRO A 62 22.03 2.61 -21.36
CA PRO A 62 21.02 2.30 -22.37
C PRO A 62 19.83 1.61 -21.71
N ASN A 63 18.62 2.14 -21.90
CA ASN A 63 17.43 1.62 -21.24
C ASN A 63 16.19 1.72 -22.13
N LYS A 64 15.18 0.93 -21.78
CA LYS A 64 13.85 0.96 -22.41
C LYS A 64 12.76 0.72 -21.37
N VAL A 65 11.75 1.58 -21.36
CA VAL A 65 10.59 1.45 -20.45
C VAL A 65 9.46 0.68 -21.14
N CYS A 66 8.98 -0.39 -20.51
CA CYS A 66 8.03 -1.36 -21.06
C CYS A 66 6.81 -1.58 -20.15
N ASP A 67 5.62 -1.70 -20.73
CA ASP A 67 4.42 -2.15 -20.00
C ASP A 67 4.43 -3.69 -19.87
N LEU A 68 4.01 -4.21 -18.72
CA LEU A 68 3.81 -5.65 -18.55
C LEU A 68 2.58 -6.19 -19.30
N ALA A 69 1.68 -5.34 -19.81
CA ALA A 69 0.57 -5.76 -20.65
C ALA A 69 1.04 -6.50 -21.92
N ASP A 70 2.19 -6.05 -22.43
CA ASP A 70 2.89 -6.53 -23.63
C ASP A 70 3.92 -7.61 -23.32
N PHE A 71 3.86 -8.18 -22.11
CA PHE A 71 4.72 -9.28 -21.71
C PHE A 71 4.56 -10.50 -22.63
N ASP A 72 5.66 -10.85 -23.29
CA ASP A 72 5.87 -12.10 -24.02
C ASP A 72 7.05 -12.87 -23.38
N PRO A 73 6.84 -14.11 -22.90
CA PRO A 73 7.91 -14.94 -22.34
C PRO A 73 9.14 -15.11 -23.25
N ALA A 74 8.94 -15.23 -24.57
CA ALA A 74 10.03 -15.45 -25.51
C ALA A 74 10.95 -14.23 -25.57
N VAL A 75 10.36 -13.03 -25.69
CA VAL A 75 11.09 -11.76 -25.70
C VAL A 75 11.69 -11.46 -24.32
N PHE A 76 10.95 -11.67 -23.25
CA PHE A 76 11.44 -11.37 -21.91
C PHE A 76 12.68 -12.20 -21.53
N SER A 77 12.76 -13.46 -21.98
CA SER A 77 13.93 -14.32 -21.74
C SER A 77 15.21 -13.85 -22.45
N THR A 78 15.09 -13.03 -23.50
CA THR A 78 16.26 -12.47 -24.20
C THR A 78 16.87 -11.30 -23.43
N HIS A 79 16.10 -10.60 -22.60
CA HIS A 79 16.58 -9.45 -21.82
C HIS A 79 17.56 -9.88 -20.72
N ARG A 80 18.74 -9.27 -20.68
CA ARG A 80 19.78 -9.62 -19.69
C ARG A 80 19.70 -8.80 -18.41
N ILE A 81 19.28 -7.54 -18.50
CA ILE A 81 19.16 -6.63 -17.37
C ILE A 81 17.71 -6.14 -17.28
N VAL A 82 17.04 -6.43 -16.17
CA VAL A 82 15.62 -6.14 -15.96
C VAL A 82 15.41 -5.38 -14.65
N VAL A 83 14.64 -4.29 -14.71
CA VAL A 83 14.17 -3.53 -13.54
C VAL A 83 12.65 -3.68 -13.49
N LEU A 84 12.09 -4.17 -12.39
CA LEU A 84 10.65 -4.32 -12.22
C LEU A 84 10.11 -3.30 -11.21
N ILE A 85 9.17 -2.47 -11.62
CA ILE A 85 8.47 -1.51 -10.75
C ILE A 85 7.01 -1.96 -10.62
N LEU A 86 6.65 -2.58 -9.50
CA LEU A 86 5.43 -3.38 -9.39
C LEU A 86 4.50 -2.85 -8.30
N ALA A 87 3.34 -2.32 -8.67
CA ALA A 87 2.27 -2.04 -7.73
C ALA A 87 1.48 -3.29 -7.36
N THR A 88 0.92 -3.27 -6.16
CA THR A 88 0.04 -4.32 -5.63
C THR A 88 -1.40 -3.81 -5.58
N THR A 89 -2.37 -4.63 -6.00
CA THR A 89 -3.81 -4.27 -5.99
C THR A 89 -4.62 -5.26 -5.15
N GLY A 90 -5.84 -4.89 -4.77
CA GLY A 90 -6.78 -5.77 -4.08
C GLY A 90 -6.20 -6.37 -2.79
N GLU A 91 -6.31 -7.69 -2.65
CA GLU A 91 -5.82 -8.45 -1.49
C GLU A 91 -4.36 -8.94 -1.68
N GLY A 92 -3.56 -8.17 -2.40
CA GLY A 92 -2.18 -8.51 -2.70
C GLY A 92 -1.94 -8.96 -4.14
N ASP A 93 -2.92 -8.83 -5.03
CA ASP A 93 -2.88 -9.28 -6.41
C ASP A 93 -2.02 -8.39 -7.32
N ALA A 94 -1.75 -8.89 -8.53
CA ALA A 94 -1.09 -8.14 -9.58
C ALA A 94 -2.03 -7.07 -10.17
N THR A 95 -1.46 -5.95 -10.62
CA THR A 95 -2.18 -4.97 -11.45
C THR A 95 -2.67 -5.61 -12.75
N ASP A 96 -3.74 -5.08 -13.33
CA ASP A 96 -4.38 -5.67 -14.52
C ASP A 96 -3.39 -5.90 -15.67
N ASN A 97 -2.46 -4.95 -15.87
CA ASN A 97 -1.42 -5.04 -16.89
C ASN A 97 -0.34 -6.10 -16.57
N ALA A 98 -0.14 -6.47 -15.30
CA ALA A 98 0.88 -7.42 -14.88
C ALA A 98 0.38 -8.87 -14.72
N ILE A 99 -0.92 -9.14 -14.92
CA ILE A 99 -1.52 -10.48 -14.69
C ILE A 99 -0.85 -11.58 -15.54
N LYS A 100 -0.53 -11.30 -16.82
CA LYS A 100 0.11 -12.30 -17.70
C LYS A 100 1.49 -12.69 -17.18
N PHE A 101 2.28 -11.70 -16.81
CA PHE A 101 3.61 -11.87 -16.21
C PHE A 101 3.52 -12.66 -14.90
N ASP A 102 2.68 -12.22 -13.97
CA ASP A 102 2.49 -12.86 -12.66
C ASP A 102 2.11 -14.33 -12.81
N LYS A 103 1.16 -14.64 -13.69
CA LYS A 103 0.76 -16.02 -13.99
C LYS A 103 1.93 -16.83 -14.53
N TYR A 104 2.69 -16.31 -15.49
CA TYR A 104 3.82 -17.04 -16.10
C TYR A 104 4.91 -17.37 -15.07
N ILE A 105 5.39 -16.38 -14.31
CA ILE A 105 6.51 -16.60 -13.38
C ILE A 105 6.10 -17.42 -12.16
N ASN A 106 4.82 -17.42 -11.76
CA ASN A 106 4.33 -18.23 -10.65
C ASN A 106 3.80 -19.61 -11.08
N HIS A 107 3.66 -19.88 -12.38
CA HIS A 107 3.16 -21.18 -12.83
C HIS A 107 4.14 -22.32 -12.51
N LYS A 108 3.60 -23.47 -12.10
CA LYS A 108 4.39 -24.64 -11.73
C LYS A 108 5.09 -25.30 -12.92
N SER A 109 4.54 -25.13 -14.14
CA SER A 109 5.14 -25.69 -15.35
C SER A 109 6.28 -24.86 -15.91
N THR A 110 6.49 -23.63 -15.42
CA THR A 110 7.58 -22.76 -15.89
C THR A 110 8.92 -23.37 -15.46
N PRO A 111 9.83 -23.68 -16.40
CA PRO A 111 11.11 -24.30 -16.09
C PRO A 111 11.91 -23.50 -15.05
N LYS A 112 12.71 -24.21 -14.24
CA LYS A 112 13.52 -23.59 -13.18
C LYS A 112 14.69 -22.75 -13.71
N ASP A 113 15.00 -22.90 -14.99
CA ASP A 113 16.05 -22.22 -15.75
C ASP A 113 15.46 -21.31 -16.84
N ALA A 114 14.13 -21.11 -16.86
CA ALA A 114 13.44 -20.35 -17.90
C ALA A 114 13.96 -18.92 -18.07
N LEU A 115 14.46 -18.31 -16.98
CA LEU A 115 15.05 -16.96 -16.96
C LEU A 115 16.52 -16.98 -16.56
N SER A 116 17.23 -18.07 -16.85
CA SER A 116 18.67 -18.17 -16.61
C SER A 116 19.42 -17.07 -17.38
N GLY A 117 20.29 -16.34 -16.70
CA GLY A 117 21.04 -15.22 -17.26
C GLY A 117 20.32 -13.87 -17.22
N VAL A 118 19.07 -13.81 -16.76
CA VAL A 118 18.37 -12.56 -16.49
C VAL A 118 18.82 -12.02 -15.13
N HIS A 119 19.44 -10.85 -15.10
CA HIS A 119 19.77 -10.12 -13.89
C HIS A 119 18.65 -9.12 -13.60
N TYR A 120 18.05 -9.19 -12.40
CA TYR A 120 16.88 -8.36 -12.08
C TYR A 120 16.98 -7.62 -10.74
N CYS A 121 16.28 -6.50 -10.64
CA CYS A 121 15.93 -5.86 -9.38
C CYS A 121 14.44 -5.45 -9.37
N ILE A 122 13.89 -5.24 -8.17
CA ILE A 122 12.47 -4.91 -8.00
C ILE A 122 12.33 -3.72 -7.06
N PHE A 123 11.52 -2.75 -7.45
CA PHE A 123 10.90 -1.78 -6.54
C PHE A 123 9.40 -2.07 -6.45
N GLY A 124 8.92 -2.36 -5.25
CA GLY A 124 7.52 -2.64 -5.02
C GLY A 124 6.77 -1.42 -4.51
N LEU A 125 5.57 -1.19 -5.04
CA LEU A 125 4.63 -0.21 -4.54
C LEU A 125 3.51 -0.95 -3.78
N GLY A 126 3.31 -0.59 -2.51
CA GLY A 126 2.26 -1.14 -1.68
C GLY A 126 1.78 -0.12 -0.65
N ASP A 127 0.85 -0.53 0.21
CA ASP A 127 0.29 0.31 1.28
C ASP A 127 0.22 -0.54 2.55
N LEU A 128 0.85 -0.09 3.65
CA LEU A 128 0.88 -0.78 4.94
C LEU A 128 -0.51 -0.98 5.58
N ASN A 129 -1.54 -0.30 5.08
CA ASN A 129 -2.91 -0.52 5.49
C ASN A 129 -3.49 -1.84 4.95
N TYR A 130 -2.88 -2.43 3.91
CA TYR A 130 -3.30 -3.71 3.35
C TYR A 130 -2.53 -4.88 3.98
N ILE A 131 -3.21 -6.01 4.16
CA ILE A 131 -2.65 -7.21 4.79
C ILE A 131 -1.47 -7.76 3.97
N GLN A 132 -1.65 -7.83 2.64
CA GLN A 132 -0.60 -8.24 1.72
C GLN A 132 0.24 -7.05 1.24
N PHE A 133 0.87 -6.36 2.20
CA PHE A 133 1.80 -5.27 1.89
C PHE A 133 2.89 -5.73 0.91
N ASN A 134 2.99 -5.01 -0.22
CA ASN A 134 3.91 -5.31 -1.31
C ASN A 134 3.79 -6.76 -1.85
N GLY A 135 2.59 -7.34 -1.79
CA GLY A 135 2.33 -8.75 -2.13
C GLY A 135 2.83 -9.15 -3.52
N MET A 136 2.54 -8.34 -4.54
CA MET A 136 2.96 -8.60 -5.92
C MET A 136 4.49 -8.64 -6.06
N ALA A 137 5.18 -7.63 -5.53
CA ALA A 137 6.63 -7.54 -5.61
C ALA A 137 7.33 -8.64 -4.79
N ARG A 138 6.77 -9.03 -3.63
CA ARG A 138 7.28 -10.14 -2.81
C ARG A 138 7.16 -11.48 -3.49
N ARG A 139 6.00 -11.78 -4.08
CA ARG A 139 5.78 -13.03 -4.83
C ARG A 139 6.66 -13.09 -6.07
N SER A 140 6.72 -11.98 -6.81
CA SER A 140 7.57 -11.86 -8.01
C SER A 140 9.04 -12.08 -7.68
N ASP A 141 9.56 -11.51 -6.60
CA ASP A 141 10.96 -11.72 -6.18
C ASP A 141 11.28 -13.20 -5.90
N ALA A 142 10.39 -13.89 -5.19
CA ALA A 142 10.56 -15.32 -4.91
C ALA A 142 10.43 -16.18 -6.18
N ALA A 143 9.49 -15.83 -7.06
CA ALA A 143 9.24 -16.54 -8.31
C ALA A 143 10.38 -16.37 -9.32
N MET A 144 10.92 -15.16 -9.48
CA MET A 144 12.05 -14.87 -10.38
C MET A 144 13.29 -15.67 -10.02
N GLN A 145 13.65 -15.73 -8.72
CA GLN A 145 14.76 -16.59 -8.24
C GLN A 145 14.49 -18.08 -8.51
N ARG A 146 13.25 -18.54 -8.33
CA ARG A 146 12.86 -19.93 -8.57
C ARG A 146 13.00 -20.35 -10.03
N VAL A 147 12.78 -19.43 -10.98
CA VAL A 147 12.90 -19.68 -12.43
C VAL A 147 14.26 -19.31 -13.01
N GLY A 148 15.28 -19.09 -12.16
CA GLY A 148 16.68 -19.01 -12.55
C GLY A 148 17.24 -17.61 -12.77
N ALA A 149 16.44 -16.56 -12.52
CA ALA A 149 16.90 -15.18 -12.62
C ALA A 149 17.80 -14.81 -11.42
N VAL A 150 18.78 -13.95 -11.66
CA VAL A 150 19.80 -13.52 -10.68
C VAL A 150 19.41 -12.18 -10.09
N LYS A 151 19.15 -12.15 -8.78
CA LYS A 151 18.83 -10.93 -8.04
C LYS A 151 20.06 -10.02 -7.91
N MET A 152 19.96 -8.78 -8.39
CA MET A 152 21.06 -7.79 -8.36
C MET A 152 21.19 -7.10 -7.01
N LEU A 153 20.05 -6.77 -6.38
CA LEU A 153 19.95 -5.98 -5.16
C LEU A 153 18.67 -6.34 -4.40
N GLU A 154 18.62 -5.97 -3.13
CA GLU A 154 17.43 -6.17 -2.32
C GLU A 154 16.23 -5.38 -2.84
N ARG A 155 15.05 -5.98 -2.74
CA ARG A 155 13.82 -5.39 -3.24
C ARG A 155 13.56 -4.06 -2.50
N GLY A 156 13.33 -2.99 -3.25
CA GLY A 156 12.84 -1.73 -2.71
C GLY A 156 11.39 -1.84 -2.25
N ILE A 157 11.06 -1.17 -1.16
CA ILE A 157 9.75 -1.25 -0.50
C ILE A 157 9.20 0.17 -0.44
N GLY A 158 8.17 0.46 -1.22
CA GLY A 158 7.41 1.70 -1.16
C GLY A 158 6.09 1.53 -0.38
N ASP A 159 5.77 2.51 0.46
CA ASP A 159 4.53 2.59 1.24
C ASP A 159 3.70 3.85 0.92
N ASP A 160 2.57 3.64 0.24
CA ASP A 160 1.61 4.69 -0.10
C ASP A 160 0.87 5.26 1.13
N CYS A 161 0.91 4.57 2.29
CA CYS A 161 0.37 5.13 3.54
C CYS A 161 1.21 6.32 4.04
N GLN A 162 2.48 6.40 3.66
CA GLN A 162 3.41 7.43 4.06
C GLN A 162 3.77 8.31 2.86
N ASP A 163 4.95 8.09 2.30
CA ASP A 163 5.48 8.82 1.16
C ASP A 163 6.24 7.86 0.24
N ILE A 164 5.48 7.28 -0.68
CA ILE A 164 6.00 6.30 -1.63
C ILE A 164 7.01 6.91 -2.61
N GLU A 165 6.96 8.24 -2.86
CA GLU A 165 7.95 8.94 -3.68
C GLU A 165 9.29 9.05 -2.95
N GLU A 166 9.26 9.36 -1.65
CA GLU A 166 10.46 9.38 -0.81
C GLU A 166 11.09 7.98 -0.67
N ASP A 167 10.27 6.94 -0.48
CA ASP A 167 10.76 5.56 -0.43
C ASP A 167 11.44 5.15 -1.74
N PHE A 168 10.85 5.53 -2.87
CA PHE A 168 11.44 5.28 -4.19
C PHE A 168 12.77 6.00 -4.35
N ARG A 169 12.83 7.27 -3.94
CA ARG A 169 14.06 8.07 -3.97
C ARG A 169 15.15 7.46 -3.09
N LYS A 170 14.82 7.14 -1.84
CA LYS A 170 15.72 6.47 -0.89
C LYS A 170 16.26 5.18 -1.48
N TRP A 171 15.41 4.37 -2.11
CA TRP A 171 15.85 3.13 -2.73
C TRP A 171 16.91 3.38 -3.80
N ILE A 172 16.71 4.33 -4.71
CA ILE A 172 17.70 4.63 -5.75
C ILE A 172 19.02 5.13 -5.12
N ASP A 173 18.93 6.09 -4.19
CA ASP A 173 20.09 6.78 -3.63
C ASP A 173 20.92 5.87 -2.71
N THR A 174 20.27 4.97 -1.96
CA THR A 174 20.94 4.10 -0.97
C THR A 174 21.35 2.74 -1.53
N SER A 175 20.65 2.22 -2.55
CA SER A 175 20.95 0.88 -3.09
C SER A 175 22.13 0.88 -4.07
N GLY A 176 22.50 2.04 -4.62
CA GLY A 176 23.49 2.13 -5.68
C GLY A 176 23.04 1.42 -6.97
N VAL A 177 21.72 1.42 -7.25
CA VAL A 177 21.12 0.66 -8.36
C VAL A 177 21.78 0.96 -9.71
N PHE A 178 22.06 2.23 -10.04
CA PHE A 178 22.70 2.60 -11.31
C PHE A 178 24.13 2.05 -11.41
N GLU A 179 24.91 2.11 -10.33
CA GLU A 179 26.26 1.52 -10.29
C GLU A 179 26.20 -0.01 -10.44
N LYS A 180 25.19 -0.66 -9.87
CA LYS A 180 24.98 -2.09 -10.04
C LYS A 180 24.60 -2.46 -11.47
N LEU A 181 23.73 -1.69 -12.11
CA LEU A 181 23.37 -1.87 -13.53
C LEU A 181 24.60 -1.75 -14.43
N LYS A 182 25.41 -0.69 -14.25
CA LYS A 182 26.67 -0.50 -14.98
C LYS A 182 27.65 -1.65 -14.75
N LYS A 183 27.75 -2.15 -13.52
CA LYS A 183 28.61 -3.29 -13.18
C LYS A 183 28.18 -4.56 -13.91
N VAL A 184 26.89 -4.90 -13.88
CA VAL A 184 26.35 -6.08 -14.57
C VAL A 184 26.54 -5.96 -16.08
N ALA A 185 26.28 -4.78 -16.66
CA ALA A 185 26.54 -4.53 -18.08
C ALA A 185 28.02 -4.77 -18.44
N LYS A 186 28.97 -4.31 -17.61
CA LYS A 186 30.40 -4.57 -17.80
C LYS A 186 30.76 -6.05 -17.67
N GLU A 187 30.17 -6.77 -16.70
CA GLU A 187 30.41 -8.21 -16.50
C GLU A 187 29.89 -9.03 -17.69
N LEU A 188 28.74 -8.66 -18.26
CA LEU A 188 28.19 -9.26 -19.47
C LEU A 188 29.05 -8.99 -20.71
N HIS A 189 29.65 -7.80 -20.82
CA HIS A 189 30.61 -7.44 -21.88
C HIS A 189 32.00 -8.08 -21.71
N ALA A 190 32.40 -8.46 -20.48
CA ALA A 190 33.73 -9.01 -20.17
C ALA A 190 33.85 -10.53 -20.43
N ALA A 191 32.81 -11.20 -20.93
CA ALA A 191 32.89 -12.58 -21.39
C ALA A 191 33.70 -12.68 -22.70
N PRO A 192 34.57 -13.68 -22.91
CA PRO A 192 35.63 -13.59 -23.90
C PRO A 192 35.16 -13.89 -25.32
N SER A 193 35.46 -12.98 -26.26
CA SER A 193 35.82 -13.34 -27.64
C SER A 193 36.93 -12.39 -28.17
N PRO A 194 37.93 -12.87 -28.93
CA PRO A 194 39.13 -12.12 -29.24
C PRO A 194 39.04 -11.33 -30.55
N GLY A 195 39.52 -10.08 -30.54
CA GLY A 195 39.94 -9.35 -31.74
C GLY A 195 39.69 -7.84 -31.68
N PRO A 196 40.69 -6.98 -31.95
CA PRO A 196 40.50 -5.54 -31.94
C PRO A 196 39.95 -5.09 -33.30
N ALA A 197 38.84 -4.35 -33.30
CA ALA A 197 38.39 -3.59 -34.47
C ALA A 197 38.14 -2.14 -34.05
N GLN A 198 38.65 -1.24 -34.90
CA GLN A 198 38.79 0.18 -34.69
C GLN A 198 37.44 0.90 -34.58
N SER A 199 37.45 1.96 -33.78
CA SER A 199 36.42 2.98 -33.68
C SER A 199 36.18 3.67 -35.02
N ASN A 200 34.97 3.52 -35.56
CA ASN A 200 34.39 4.47 -36.49
C ASN A 200 33.19 5.13 -35.81
N GLY A 201 33.18 6.47 -35.86
CA GLY A 201 32.36 7.35 -35.04
C GLY A 201 30.87 7.04 -35.06
N SER A 202 30.29 7.01 -33.86
CA SER A 202 28.85 7.16 -33.66
C SER A 202 28.46 8.57 -34.10
N SER A 203 27.60 8.62 -35.12
CA SER A 203 26.77 9.78 -35.43
C SER A 203 26.25 10.42 -34.16
N ALA A 204 26.36 11.74 -34.07
CA ALA A 204 25.69 12.53 -33.07
C ALA A 204 24.23 12.07 -32.98
N MET A 205 23.82 11.70 -31.77
CA MET A 205 22.43 11.48 -31.41
C MET A 205 21.75 12.83 -31.62
N GLU A 206 21.01 12.95 -32.72
CA GLU A 206 20.12 14.09 -32.92
C GLU A 206 19.19 14.13 -31.70
N THR A 207 19.25 15.23 -30.96
CA THR A 207 18.23 15.64 -30.01
C THR A 207 16.89 15.58 -30.72
N THR A 208 16.11 14.54 -30.45
CA THR A 208 14.77 14.34 -31.00
C THR A 208 13.94 15.58 -30.67
N LYS A 209 13.49 16.30 -31.71
CA LYS A 209 12.63 17.49 -31.58
C LYS A 209 11.30 17.06 -30.97
N ASP A 210 11.14 17.34 -29.69
CA ASP A 210 9.94 17.07 -28.91
C ASP A 210 8.87 18.15 -29.16
N SER A 211 8.38 18.28 -30.40
CA SER A 211 7.45 19.37 -30.78
C SER A 211 5.99 18.94 -30.77
N GLY A 212 5.29 19.17 -29.66
CA GLY A 212 3.83 19.28 -29.68
C GLY A 212 3.41 20.63 -30.28
N TYR A 213 2.22 20.70 -30.85
CA TYR A 213 1.71 21.93 -31.48
C TYR A 213 0.21 22.13 -31.23
N ILE A 214 -0.24 23.36 -31.45
CA ILE A 214 -1.65 23.76 -31.40
C ILE A 214 -2.07 24.21 -32.80
N SER A 215 -3.21 23.70 -33.27
CA SER A 215 -3.78 24.01 -34.58
C SER A 215 -5.27 24.38 -34.47
N ALA A 216 -5.72 25.36 -35.25
CA ALA A 216 -7.16 25.67 -35.36
C ALA A 216 -7.92 24.59 -36.15
N GLU A 217 -7.25 23.91 -37.08
CA GLU A 217 -7.82 22.85 -37.90
C GLU A 217 -7.52 21.48 -37.30
N HIS A 218 -8.45 20.54 -37.49
CA HIS A 218 -8.25 19.16 -37.08
C HIS A 218 -7.05 18.57 -37.84
N PRO A 219 -6.12 17.86 -37.18
CA PRO A 219 -4.93 17.30 -37.85
C PRO A 219 -5.19 16.26 -38.95
N ASN A 220 -6.45 15.96 -39.29
CA ASN A 220 -6.88 14.88 -40.20
C ASN A 220 -6.21 13.52 -39.95
N VAL A 221 -5.81 13.25 -38.71
CA VAL A 221 -5.34 11.95 -38.24
C VAL A 221 -6.42 11.38 -37.33
N ASP A 222 -6.70 10.08 -37.47
CA ASP A 222 -7.57 9.39 -36.51
C ASP A 222 -7.06 9.60 -35.10
N ARG A 223 -7.98 9.56 -34.13
CA ARG A 223 -7.64 9.68 -32.71
C ARG A 223 -6.62 8.58 -32.38
N ARG A 224 -5.36 8.98 -32.20
CA ARG A 224 -4.28 8.07 -31.89
C ARG A 224 -4.49 7.65 -30.44
N SER A 225 -5.05 6.45 -30.26
CA SER A 225 -4.64 5.64 -29.13
C SER A 225 -3.16 5.43 -29.34
N ILE A 226 -2.41 5.89 -28.38
CA ILE A 226 -1.01 5.56 -28.26
C ILE A 226 -0.93 4.03 -28.33
N ASP A 227 -0.43 3.50 -29.45
CA ASP A 227 -0.09 2.07 -29.57
C ASP A 227 1.06 1.70 -28.62
N GLY A 228 1.66 2.69 -27.93
CA GLY A 228 2.42 2.48 -26.70
C GLY A 228 1.52 2.48 -25.45
N ASP A 229 1.42 1.33 -24.79
CA ASP A 229 1.75 1.09 -23.37
C ASP A 229 1.35 2.02 -22.21
N ASP A 230 0.75 3.19 -22.40
CA ASP A 230 0.24 3.99 -21.29
C ASP A 230 -1.10 3.42 -20.80
N THR A 231 -1.09 2.86 -19.60
CA THR A 231 -2.25 2.21 -18.97
C THR A 231 -3.37 3.24 -18.72
N LEU A 232 -3.02 4.49 -18.42
CA LEU A 232 -3.95 5.58 -18.14
C LEU A 232 -4.65 6.07 -19.41
N SER A 233 -3.90 6.32 -20.49
CA SER A 233 -4.47 6.70 -21.77
C SER A 233 -5.37 5.61 -22.36
N LYS A 234 -4.96 4.33 -22.28
CA LYS A 234 -5.79 3.19 -22.67
C LYS A 234 -7.08 3.14 -21.84
N ALA A 235 -7.01 3.39 -20.53
CA ALA A 235 -8.19 3.42 -19.66
C ALA A 235 -9.13 4.60 -19.99
N ILE A 236 -8.60 5.80 -20.24
CA ILE A 236 -9.38 6.99 -20.60
C ILE A 236 -10.09 6.79 -21.95
N ILE A 237 -9.43 6.17 -22.93
CA ILE A 237 -10.02 5.90 -24.25
C ILE A 237 -11.14 4.87 -24.16
N LYS A 238 -11.04 3.89 -23.24
CA LYS A 238 -12.09 2.91 -22.97
C LYS A 238 -13.32 3.49 -22.28
N CYS A 239 -13.24 4.72 -21.74
CA CYS A 239 -14.41 5.35 -21.13
C CYS A 239 -15.47 5.65 -22.18
N CYS A 240 -16.68 5.15 -21.95
CA CYS A 240 -17.86 5.47 -22.75
C CYS A 240 -18.60 6.65 -22.12
N LYS A 241 -19.18 7.50 -22.98
CA LYS A 241 -20.16 8.48 -22.54
C LYS A 241 -21.47 7.76 -22.21
N THR A 242 -22.07 8.09 -21.09
CA THR A 242 -23.38 7.58 -20.69
C THR A 242 -24.20 8.65 -19.99
N LYS A 243 -25.52 8.50 -20.05
CA LYS A 243 -26.47 9.44 -19.46
C LYS A 243 -26.69 9.13 -17.99
N VAL A 244 -26.77 10.20 -17.21
CA VAL A 244 -27.22 10.17 -15.82
C VAL A 244 -28.74 10.12 -15.81
N VAL A 245 -29.29 9.05 -15.27
CA VAL A 245 -30.74 8.81 -15.16
C VAL A 245 -31.30 9.56 -13.95
N SER A 246 -30.63 9.45 -12.81
CA SER A 246 -31.09 10.01 -11.54
C SER A 246 -29.92 10.54 -10.71
N VAL A 247 -30.20 11.55 -9.87
CA VAL A 247 -29.28 12.02 -8.83
C VAL A 247 -30.09 12.27 -7.57
N GLU A 248 -29.84 11.48 -6.54
CA GLU A 248 -30.49 11.59 -5.23
C GLU A 248 -29.49 12.09 -4.18
N ARG A 249 -29.84 13.15 -3.46
CA ARG A 249 -29.02 13.69 -2.37
C ARG A 249 -29.35 13.00 -1.06
N MET A 250 -28.36 12.35 -0.46
CA MET A 250 -28.46 11.66 0.82
C MET A 250 -27.76 12.50 1.90
N GLY A 251 -28.54 13.28 2.62
CA GLY A 251 -28.03 14.21 3.62
C GLY A 251 -27.20 15.36 3.02
N SER A 252 -26.27 15.90 3.81
CA SER A 252 -25.48 17.08 3.42
C SER A 252 -24.23 16.76 2.59
N ARG A 253 -23.80 15.49 2.53
CA ARG A 253 -22.47 15.11 2.05
C ARG A 253 -22.43 13.95 1.07
N ALA A 254 -23.55 13.29 0.75
CA ALA A 254 -23.54 12.14 -0.14
C ALA A 254 -24.58 12.26 -1.25
N VAL A 255 -24.28 11.63 -2.38
CA VAL A 255 -25.19 11.49 -3.52
C VAL A 255 -25.20 10.06 -4.01
N HIS A 256 -26.37 9.62 -4.47
CA HIS A 256 -26.56 8.43 -5.25
C HIS A 256 -26.86 8.86 -6.69
N ILE A 257 -26.17 8.25 -7.66
CA ILE A 257 -26.28 8.60 -9.07
C ILE A 257 -26.51 7.31 -9.85
N ASP A 258 -27.63 7.20 -10.55
CA ASP A 258 -27.84 6.10 -11.49
C ASP A 258 -27.47 6.55 -12.90
N VAL A 259 -26.78 5.68 -13.62
CA VAL A 259 -26.41 5.89 -15.02
C VAL A 259 -26.83 4.72 -15.90
N GLU A 260 -27.09 5.00 -17.17
CA GLU A 260 -27.35 3.96 -18.16
C GLU A 260 -26.08 3.10 -18.35
N ILE A 261 -26.25 1.78 -18.51
CA ILE A 261 -25.13 0.91 -18.85
C ILE A 261 -24.77 1.18 -20.33
N PRO A 262 -23.52 1.57 -20.65
CA PRO A 262 -23.12 1.83 -22.03
C PRO A 262 -23.33 0.62 -22.94
N GLU A 263 -23.63 0.86 -24.22
CA GLU A 263 -23.79 -0.21 -25.20
C GLU A 263 -22.51 -1.06 -25.31
N GLY A 264 -22.67 -2.39 -25.28
CA GLY A 264 -21.55 -3.34 -25.31
C GLY A 264 -20.89 -3.62 -23.96
N MET A 265 -21.23 -2.88 -22.90
CA MET A 265 -20.77 -3.17 -21.54
C MET A 265 -21.74 -4.08 -20.77
N LYS A 266 -21.21 -4.80 -19.79
CA LYS A 266 -21.99 -5.58 -18.84
C LYS A 266 -21.71 -5.08 -17.44
N TYR A 267 -22.74 -5.06 -16.61
CA TYR A 267 -22.66 -4.71 -15.21
C TYR A 267 -23.29 -5.83 -14.39
N ALA A 268 -22.57 -6.29 -13.37
CA ALA A 268 -23.07 -7.19 -12.35
C ALA A 268 -22.93 -6.53 -10.97
N THR A 269 -23.74 -6.98 -10.01
CA THR A 269 -23.83 -6.42 -8.65
C THR A 269 -22.47 -6.24 -7.99
N ALA A 270 -22.18 -5.03 -7.52
CA ALA A 270 -20.89 -4.65 -6.91
C ALA A 270 -19.67 -4.73 -7.84
N ASP A 271 -19.86 -4.69 -9.17
CA ASP A 271 -18.78 -4.37 -10.11
C ASP A 271 -18.21 -2.98 -9.85
N THR A 272 -16.98 -2.76 -10.33
CA THR A 272 -16.29 -1.48 -10.20
C THR A 272 -16.67 -0.56 -11.35
N ILE A 273 -17.21 0.61 -11.03
CA ILE A 273 -17.52 1.69 -11.96
C ILE A 273 -16.38 2.71 -11.87
N GLU A 274 -15.66 2.90 -12.97
CA GLU A 274 -14.53 3.83 -13.05
C GLU A 274 -14.96 5.10 -13.76
N VAL A 275 -15.13 6.18 -13.01
CA VAL A 275 -15.55 7.48 -13.54
C VAL A 275 -14.33 8.30 -13.91
N LEU A 276 -14.33 8.89 -15.11
CA LEU A 276 -13.40 9.95 -15.48
C LEU A 276 -14.01 11.30 -15.09
N PRO A 277 -13.53 11.96 -14.02
CA PRO A 277 -14.15 13.19 -13.55
C PRO A 277 -13.77 14.39 -14.42
N ALA A 278 -14.68 15.35 -14.53
CA ALA A 278 -14.39 16.63 -15.15
C ALA A 278 -13.87 17.64 -14.10
N ASN A 279 -12.89 18.46 -14.48
CA ASN A 279 -12.47 19.60 -13.67
C ASN A 279 -13.60 20.64 -13.52
N SER A 280 -13.58 21.37 -12.42
CA SER A 280 -14.57 22.42 -12.20
C SER A 280 -14.36 23.57 -13.17
N ARG A 281 -15.44 24.27 -13.52
CA ARG A 281 -15.36 25.46 -14.37
C ARG A 281 -14.41 26.52 -13.80
N GLY A 282 -14.37 26.67 -12.47
CA GLY A 282 -13.46 27.62 -11.81
C GLY A 282 -11.99 27.27 -12.01
N ASP A 283 -11.63 25.98 -11.91
CA ASP A 283 -10.26 25.53 -12.15
C ASP A 283 -9.89 25.73 -13.64
N VAL A 284 -10.77 25.35 -14.57
CA VAL A 284 -10.55 25.53 -16.01
C VAL A 284 -10.40 27.01 -16.39
N ASP A 285 -11.31 27.87 -15.93
CA ASP A 285 -11.28 29.30 -16.23
C ASP A 285 -10.00 29.98 -15.70
N TYR A 286 -9.47 29.52 -14.55
CA TYR A 286 -8.18 29.97 -14.04
C TYR A 286 -7.03 29.67 -15.01
N PHE A 287 -6.91 28.41 -15.46
CA PHE A 287 -5.83 28.00 -16.37
C PHE A 287 -5.99 28.58 -17.78
N VAL A 288 -7.22 28.79 -18.25
CA VAL A 288 -7.50 29.53 -19.50
C VAL A 288 -6.96 30.96 -19.43
N ARG A 289 -7.11 31.62 -18.28
CA ARG A 289 -6.66 33.00 -18.07
C ARG A 289 -5.13 33.09 -18.05
N ILE A 290 -4.44 32.28 -17.24
CA ILE A 290 -2.98 32.40 -17.06
C ILE A 290 -2.17 31.97 -18.30
N PHE A 291 -2.73 31.12 -19.16
CA PHE A 291 -2.12 30.69 -20.43
C PHE A 291 -2.71 31.42 -21.65
N GLU A 292 -3.54 32.46 -21.45
CA GLU A 292 -4.12 33.28 -22.51
C GLU A 292 -4.84 32.46 -23.62
N LEU A 293 -5.62 31.47 -23.19
CA LEU A 293 -6.32 30.52 -24.07
C LEU A 293 -7.74 30.97 -24.44
N SER A 294 -8.12 32.20 -24.09
CA SER A 294 -9.41 32.79 -24.44
C SER A 294 -9.65 32.73 -25.95
N GLY A 295 -10.76 32.11 -26.36
CA GLY A 295 -11.11 31.91 -27.77
C GLY A 295 -10.36 30.77 -28.49
N LYS A 296 -9.44 30.08 -27.81
CA LYS A 296 -8.67 28.95 -28.35
C LYS A 296 -9.13 27.58 -27.81
N LEU A 297 -10.17 27.53 -27.00
CA LEU A 297 -10.63 26.29 -26.36
C LEU A 297 -10.97 25.17 -27.33
N ASP A 298 -11.43 25.51 -28.54
CA ASP A 298 -11.79 24.53 -29.57
C ASP A 298 -10.63 24.26 -30.54
N TYR A 299 -9.44 24.80 -30.28
CA TYR A 299 -8.23 24.48 -31.03
C TYR A 299 -7.73 23.10 -30.61
N TRP A 300 -7.11 22.42 -31.55
CA TRP A 300 -6.56 21.08 -31.39
C TRP A 300 -5.15 21.14 -30.86
N ILE A 301 -4.86 20.34 -29.84
CA ILE A 301 -3.50 19.99 -29.44
C ILE A 301 -3.16 18.63 -30.03
N ASP A 302 -1.93 18.50 -30.50
CA ASP A 302 -1.38 17.23 -30.96
C ASP A 302 0.11 17.13 -30.64
N PHE A 303 0.60 15.89 -30.59
CA PHE A 303 2.01 15.59 -30.34
C PHE A 303 2.55 14.65 -31.42
N GLU A 304 3.83 14.81 -31.73
CA GLU A 304 4.60 13.77 -32.40
C GLU A 304 4.91 12.68 -31.37
N PRO A 305 4.52 11.41 -31.59
CA PRO A 305 4.76 10.34 -30.64
C PRO A 305 6.27 10.11 -30.47
N ILE A 306 6.74 10.05 -29.22
CA ILE A 306 8.10 9.60 -28.89
C ILE A 306 8.02 8.13 -28.51
N ASP A 307 8.70 7.25 -29.25
CA ASP A 307 8.58 5.79 -29.10
C ASP A 307 7.13 5.29 -29.12
N GLY A 308 6.29 5.96 -29.92
CA GLY A 308 4.86 5.65 -30.01
C GLY A 308 4.04 6.10 -28.81
N LYS A 309 4.58 6.93 -27.88
CA LYS A 309 3.94 7.46 -26.66
C LYS A 309 3.48 8.92 -26.80
N CYS A 310 2.28 9.23 -26.31
CA CYS A 310 1.77 10.60 -26.13
C CYS A 310 1.37 10.83 -24.65
N PRO A 311 1.28 12.08 -24.16
CA PRO A 311 1.00 12.34 -22.73
C PRO A 311 -0.46 12.10 -22.32
N PHE A 312 -1.37 12.04 -23.29
CA PHE A 312 -2.80 11.79 -23.15
C PHE A 312 -3.39 11.53 -24.54
N PRO A 313 -4.68 11.12 -24.66
CA PRO A 313 -5.28 10.88 -25.96
C PRO A 313 -5.24 12.11 -26.87
N VAL A 314 -4.67 11.98 -28.07
CA VAL A 314 -4.55 13.05 -29.07
C VAL A 314 -4.85 12.54 -30.49
N PRO A 315 -5.23 13.40 -31.45
CA PRO A 315 -5.55 14.83 -31.28
C PRO A 315 -6.75 15.06 -30.36
N SER A 316 -6.73 16.16 -29.62
CA SER A 316 -7.84 16.56 -28.72
C SER A 316 -7.94 18.08 -28.63
N THR A 317 -9.11 18.60 -28.31
CA THR A 317 -9.26 20.05 -28.14
C THR A 317 -8.68 20.51 -26.81
N ILE A 318 -8.22 21.77 -26.72
CA ILE A 318 -7.75 22.38 -25.47
C ILE A 318 -8.82 22.26 -24.38
N ARG A 319 -10.09 22.42 -24.74
CA ARG A 319 -11.25 22.23 -23.85
C ARG A 319 -11.27 20.82 -23.25
N GLU A 320 -11.13 19.78 -24.06
CA GLU A 320 -11.13 18.40 -23.56
C GLU A 320 -9.94 18.10 -22.66
N VAL A 321 -8.76 18.61 -22.99
CA VAL A 321 -7.54 18.45 -22.20
C VAL A 321 -7.70 19.05 -20.81
N LEU A 322 -8.16 20.31 -20.74
CA LEU A 322 -8.38 21.01 -19.48
C LEU A 322 -9.53 20.41 -18.67
N LEU A 323 -10.57 19.86 -19.30
CA LEU A 323 -11.68 19.25 -18.59
C LEU A 323 -11.36 17.86 -18.06
N TYR A 324 -10.68 17.02 -18.83
CA TYR A 324 -10.65 15.57 -18.58
C TYR A 324 -9.27 14.95 -18.45
N TYR A 325 -8.19 15.55 -18.97
CA TYR A 325 -6.88 14.87 -19.02
C TYR A 325 -5.87 15.43 -18.04
N LEU A 326 -5.97 16.71 -17.68
CA LEU A 326 -5.09 17.32 -16.67
C LEU A 326 -5.77 17.33 -15.30
N ASP A 327 -5.03 17.04 -14.23
CA ASP A 327 -5.47 17.28 -12.86
C ASP A 327 -5.13 18.72 -12.48
N LEU A 328 -6.13 19.59 -12.52
CA LEU A 328 -5.97 21.04 -12.29
C LEU A 328 -6.19 21.45 -10.83
N ARG A 329 -6.38 20.48 -9.92
CA ARG A 329 -6.82 20.77 -8.56
C ARG A 329 -5.92 20.19 -7.49
N SER A 330 -5.39 18.99 -7.71
CA SER A 330 -4.44 18.39 -6.76
C SER A 330 -3.20 19.30 -6.60
N PRO A 331 -2.56 19.32 -5.41
CA PRO A 331 -1.28 20.01 -5.27
C PRO A 331 -0.27 19.45 -6.29
N PRO A 332 0.66 20.28 -6.81
CA PRO A 332 1.64 19.80 -7.78
C PRO A 332 2.53 18.71 -7.16
N SER A 333 2.78 17.66 -7.93
CA SER A 333 3.71 16.60 -7.54
C SER A 333 5.14 17.14 -7.49
N ARG A 334 6.03 16.42 -6.78
CA ARG A 334 7.46 16.78 -6.75
C ARG A 334 8.08 16.85 -8.14
N GLN A 335 7.68 15.93 -9.02
CA GLN A 335 8.06 15.88 -10.43
C GLN A 335 7.59 17.13 -11.19
N MET A 336 6.32 17.52 -11.01
CA MET A 336 5.77 18.71 -11.65
C MET A 336 6.51 19.98 -11.20
N ILE A 337 6.78 20.15 -9.90
CA ILE A 337 7.54 21.30 -9.40
C ILE A 337 8.97 21.30 -9.99
N SER A 338 9.62 20.15 -10.05
CA SER A 338 10.98 20.02 -10.62
C SER A 338 11.00 20.34 -12.12
N ALA A 339 9.97 19.95 -12.86
CA ALA A 339 9.82 20.27 -14.28
C ALA A 339 9.54 21.77 -14.49
N LEU A 340 8.65 22.36 -13.68
CA LEU A 340 8.40 23.81 -13.68
C LEU A 340 9.66 24.60 -13.34
N ALA A 341 10.54 24.06 -12.50
CA ALA A 341 11.80 24.69 -12.12
C ALA A 341 12.81 24.85 -13.27
N ARG A 342 12.58 24.20 -14.42
CA ARG A 342 13.33 24.45 -15.66
C ARG A 342 12.98 25.81 -16.28
N TYR A 343 11.77 26.30 -16.02
CA TYR A 343 11.24 27.56 -16.55
C TYR A 343 11.26 28.68 -15.51
N ASP A 344 10.98 28.36 -14.25
CA ASP A 344 11.14 29.27 -13.10
C ASP A 344 12.15 28.68 -12.10
N PRO A 345 13.45 29.02 -12.22
CA PRO A 345 14.49 28.47 -11.35
C PRO A 345 14.26 28.66 -9.85
N ALA A 346 13.46 29.64 -9.43
CA ALA A 346 13.14 29.85 -8.02
C ALA A 346 12.30 28.70 -7.44
N LEU A 347 11.63 27.90 -8.27
CA LEU A 347 10.88 26.73 -7.83
C LEU A 347 11.78 25.56 -7.40
N LYS A 348 13.09 25.58 -7.71
CA LYS A 348 14.03 24.53 -7.27
C LYS A 348 14.04 24.37 -5.75
N GLU A 349 13.97 25.48 -5.03
CA GLU A 349 13.97 25.50 -3.57
C GLU A 349 12.60 25.11 -2.99
N VAL A 350 11.52 25.32 -3.75
CA VAL A 350 10.14 24.95 -3.39
C VAL A 350 9.92 23.43 -3.42
N VAL A 351 10.72 22.67 -4.19
CA VAL A 351 10.66 21.20 -4.22
C VAL A 351 10.75 20.60 -2.81
N GLY A 352 11.60 21.18 -1.93
CA GLY A 352 11.75 20.73 -0.54
C GLY A 352 10.57 21.07 0.37
N LEU A 353 9.74 22.04 0.01
CA LEU A 353 8.57 22.47 0.78
C LEU A 353 7.35 21.58 0.56
N GLN A 354 7.31 20.79 -0.51
CA GLN A 354 6.17 19.92 -0.84
C GLN A 354 5.87 18.92 0.30
N LYS A 355 6.90 18.40 0.97
CA LYS A 355 6.76 17.51 2.14
C LYS A 355 6.11 18.22 3.33
N GLN A 356 6.51 19.47 3.58
CA GLN A 356 5.93 20.30 4.65
C GLN A 356 4.48 20.67 4.37
N MET A 357 4.09 20.85 3.10
CA MET A 357 2.70 21.10 2.72
C MET A 357 1.80 19.94 3.16
N HIS A 358 2.23 18.71 2.88
CA HIS A 358 1.49 17.50 3.28
C HIS A 358 1.49 17.29 4.80
N SER A 359 2.66 17.35 5.46
CA SER A 359 2.78 17.05 6.88
C SER A 359 2.13 18.09 7.80
N SER A 360 2.02 19.35 7.34
CA SER A 360 1.45 20.46 8.13
C SER A 360 -0.06 20.62 7.93
N GLY A 361 -0.72 19.70 7.21
CA GLY A 361 -2.14 19.80 6.88
C GLY A 361 -2.48 20.99 5.97
N VAL A 362 -1.51 21.46 5.18
CA VAL A 362 -1.70 22.56 4.23
C VAL A 362 -2.19 21.98 2.91
N HIS A 363 -3.50 22.09 2.68
CA HIS A 363 -4.11 21.67 1.43
C HIS A 363 -4.21 22.87 0.47
N LEU A 364 -3.21 23.01 -0.39
CA LEU A 364 -3.18 23.98 -1.49
C LEU A 364 -3.68 23.30 -2.78
N CYS A 365 -4.57 23.94 -3.53
CA CYS A 365 -4.87 23.51 -4.89
C CYS A 365 -3.79 24.01 -5.88
N LEU A 366 -3.76 23.46 -7.09
CA LEU A 366 -2.76 23.85 -8.10
C LEU A 366 -2.81 25.35 -8.44
N ALA A 367 -4.01 25.92 -8.59
CA ALA A 367 -4.18 27.36 -8.84
C ALA A 367 -3.64 28.21 -7.67
N GLU A 368 -3.89 27.79 -6.44
CA GLU A 368 -3.37 28.47 -5.25
C GLU A 368 -1.85 28.37 -5.14
N PHE A 369 -1.26 27.26 -5.58
CA PHE A 369 0.19 27.13 -5.69
C PHE A 369 0.75 28.14 -6.70
N PHE A 370 0.15 28.24 -7.89
CA PHE A 370 0.57 29.20 -8.92
C PHE A 370 0.47 30.64 -8.41
N ASP A 371 -0.63 31.00 -7.74
CA ASP A 371 -0.82 32.32 -7.14
C ASP A 371 0.20 32.58 -6.01
N LEU A 372 0.39 31.64 -5.08
CA LEU A 372 1.24 31.80 -3.89
C LEU A 372 2.73 31.95 -4.28
N PHE A 373 3.21 31.13 -5.21
CA PHE A 373 4.60 31.13 -5.65
C PHE A 373 4.84 32.05 -6.86
N ARG A 374 3.79 32.73 -7.35
CA ARG A 374 3.81 33.62 -8.52
C ARG A 374 4.45 32.96 -9.75
N VAL A 375 4.12 31.69 -10.02
CA VAL A 375 4.72 30.91 -11.10
C VAL A 375 4.55 31.66 -12.42
N ASP A 376 5.66 31.97 -13.10
CA ASP A 376 5.63 32.70 -14.36
C ASP A 376 5.25 31.75 -15.52
N THR A 377 4.05 31.93 -16.06
CA THR A 377 3.55 31.15 -17.19
C THR A 377 3.93 31.73 -18.56
N SER A 378 4.54 32.92 -18.62
CA SER A 378 4.92 33.55 -19.90
C SER A 378 6.03 32.80 -20.62
N ALA A 379 6.89 32.11 -19.86
CA ALA A 379 7.98 31.29 -20.38
C ALA A 379 7.57 29.84 -20.70
N ILE A 380 6.34 29.44 -20.38
CA ILE A 380 5.85 28.05 -20.51
C ILE A 380 4.69 28.04 -21.50
N SER A 381 4.87 27.40 -22.65
CA SER A 381 3.74 27.20 -23.56
C SER A 381 2.70 26.27 -22.94
N PHE A 382 1.43 26.42 -23.31
CA PHE A 382 0.38 25.50 -22.83
C PHE A 382 0.67 24.04 -23.21
N VAL A 383 1.33 23.80 -24.34
CA VAL A 383 1.74 22.46 -24.79
C VAL A 383 2.73 21.84 -23.81
N GLU A 384 3.75 22.59 -23.39
CA GLU A 384 4.72 22.15 -22.40
C GLU A 384 4.07 21.94 -21.03
N PHE A 385 3.22 22.87 -20.61
CA PHE A 385 2.44 22.72 -19.37
C PHE A 385 1.59 21.44 -19.40
N ALA A 386 0.91 21.18 -20.51
CA ALA A 386 0.08 19.99 -20.68
C ALA A 386 0.90 18.69 -20.61
N LYS A 387 2.19 18.70 -20.98
CA LYS A 387 3.10 17.55 -20.79
C LYS A 387 3.45 17.34 -19.32
N ILE A 388 3.88 18.39 -18.63
CA ILE A 388 4.39 18.32 -17.24
C ILE A 388 3.30 18.23 -16.17
N CYS A 389 2.09 18.70 -16.46
CA CYS A 389 0.98 18.71 -15.51
C CYS A 389 0.54 17.28 -15.20
N THR A 390 0.29 16.98 -13.92
CA THR A 390 -0.25 15.70 -13.47
C THR A 390 -1.51 15.34 -14.26
N LYS A 391 -1.62 14.08 -14.70
CA LYS A 391 -2.76 13.62 -15.48
C LYS A 391 -3.92 13.22 -14.58
N GLN A 392 -5.14 13.47 -15.06
CA GLN A 392 -6.36 13.05 -14.41
C GLN A 392 -6.46 11.52 -14.41
N LYS A 393 -6.70 10.94 -13.23
CA LYS A 393 -6.92 9.49 -13.08
C LYS A 393 -8.41 9.16 -13.08
N LEU A 394 -8.78 7.96 -13.52
CA LEU A 394 -10.13 7.44 -13.27
C LEU A 394 -10.33 7.23 -11.75
N ARG A 395 -11.56 7.39 -11.26
CA ARG A 395 -11.92 7.10 -9.87
C ARG A 395 -12.88 5.93 -9.81
N SER A 396 -12.49 4.91 -9.06
CA SER A 396 -13.23 3.67 -8.90
C SER A 396 -14.29 3.80 -7.81
N TYR A 397 -15.51 3.37 -8.12
CA TYR A 397 -16.64 3.27 -7.20
C TYR A 397 -17.19 1.85 -7.27
N THR A 398 -17.55 1.28 -6.12
CA THR A 398 -18.22 -0.01 -6.10
C THR A 398 -19.71 0.19 -6.38
N GLY A 399 -20.25 -0.57 -7.33
CA GLY A 399 -21.62 -0.44 -7.81
C GLY A 399 -22.66 -0.57 -6.69
N ALA A 400 -23.60 0.38 -6.66
CA ALA A 400 -24.63 0.54 -5.63
C ALA A 400 -26.02 0.03 -6.05
N THR A 401 -26.17 -0.45 -7.28
CA THR A 401 -27.41 -1.04 -7.81
C THR A 401 -27.23 -2.53 -8.14
N PRO A 402 -28.30 -3.33 -8.07
CA PRO A 402 -28.27 -4.71 -8.54
C PRO A 402 -27.98 -4.78 -10.05
N GLY A 403 -27.28 -5.83 -10.49
CA GLY A 403 -27.00 -6.08 -11.91
C GLY A 403 -28.27 -6.30 -12.75
N THR A 404 -29.37 -6.71 -12.12
CA THR A 404 -30.69 -6.89 -12.74
C THR A 404 -31.43 -5.58 -13.00
N SER A 405 -30.98 -4.45 -12.44
CA SER A 405 -31.67 -3.15 -12.57
C SER A 405 -31.59 -2.56 -13.99
N GLY A 406 -30.62 -2.99 -14.81
CA GLY A 406 -30.29 -2.34 -16.08
C GLY A 406 -29.58 -1.00 -15.93
N LEU A 407 -29.26 -0.58 -14.70
CA LEU A 407 -28.56 0.67 -14.38
C LEU A 407 -27.32 0.40 -13.53
N ALA A 408 -26.32 1.27 -13.63
CA ALA A 408 -25.14 1.24 -12.79
C ALA A 408 -25.18 2.39 -11.76
N GLY A 409 -25.33 2.06 -10.49
CA GLY A 409 -25.46 3.04 -9.41
C GLY A 409 -24.11 3.41 -8.82
N ILE A 410 -23.86 4.70 -8.64
CA ILE A 410 -22.67 5.25 -8.00
C ILE A 410 -23.09 5.89 -6.67
N CYS A 411 -22.44 5.51 -5.57
CA CYS A 411 -22.57 6.19 -4.29
C CYS A 411 -21.30 7.00 -4.04
N CYS A 412 -21.43 8.32 -3.89
CA CYS A 412 -20.30 9.20 -3.64
C CYS A 412 -20.56 10.06 -2.41
N SER A 413 -19.58 10.10 -1.49
CA SER A 413 -19.58 10.99 -0.34
C SER A 413 -18.43 11.99 -0.41
N VAL A 414 -18.71 13.25 -0.13
CA VAL A 414 -17.70 14.32 -0.05
C VAL A 414 -17.02 14.28 1.30
N LEU A 415 -15.70 14.06 1.28
CA LEU A 415 -14.81 14.40 2.38
C LEU A 415 -14.40 15.86 2.19
N SER A 416 -15.12 16.78 2.82
CA SER A 416 -14.70 18.17 2.89
C SER A 416 -13.81 18.37 4.11
N ASN A 417 -12.54 18.69 3.87
CA ASN A 417 -11.63 19.13 4.92
C ASN A 417 -11.70 20.64 4.98
N ALA A 418 -12.16 21.19 6.11
CA ALA A 418 -12.14 22.63 6.33
C ALA A 418 -10.71 23.13 6.18
N LEU A 419 -10.55 24.17 5.38
CA LEU A 419 -9.25 24.77 5.11
C LEU A 419 -8.98 25.82 6.18
N PRO A 420 -7.76 25.85 6.75
CA PRO A 420 -7.43 26.87 7.70
C PRO A 420 -7.49 28.24 7.02
N SER A 421 -8.11 29.22 7.67
CA SER A 421 -8.28 30.58 7.13
C SER A 421 -6.94 31.32 6.93
N LYS A 422 -5.86 30.81 7.54
CA LYS A 422 -4.47 31.24 7.36
C LYS A 422 -3.56 30.02 7.37
N PHE A 423 -2.52 30.03 6.55
CA PHE A 423 -1.49 28.98 6.62
C PHE A 423 -0.78 28.99 7.98
N PRO A 424 -0.31 27.81 8.45
CA PRO A 424 0.51 27.72 9.65
C PRO A 424 1.71 28.68 9.59
N SER A 425 2.01 29.38 10.68
CA SER A 425 3.12 30.34 10.76
C SER A 425 4.46 29.70 10.44
N LYS A 426 4.68 28.44 10.84
CA LYS A 426 5.86 27.63 10.52
C LYS A 426 6.03 27.42 9.01
N PHE A 427 4.93 27.13 8.30
CA PHE A 427 4.94 26.96 6.85
C PHE A 427 5.26 28.29 6.15
N MET A 428 4.58 29.38 6.55
CA MET A 428 4.85 30.71 5.98
C MET A 428 6.28 31.19 6.26
N HIS A 429 6.83 30.88 7.44
CA HIS A 429 8.22 31.16 7.75
C HIS A 429 9.16 30.34 6.86
N SER A 430 8.90 29.05 6.69
CA SER A 430 9.70 28.18 5.81
C SER A 430 9.66 28.67 4.36
N CYS A 431 8.50 29.07 3.83
CA CYS A 431 8.40 29.68 2.50
C CYS A 431 9.23 30.97 2.39
N ARG A 432 9.19 31.84 3.40
CA ARG A 432 9.96 33.10 3.42
C ARG A 432 11.47 32.87 3.54
N VAL A 433 11.88 31.91 4.35
CA VAL A 433 13.29 31.52 4.52
C VAL A 433 13.82 30.81 3.30
N THR A 434 12.98 30.02 2.63
CA THR A 434 13.38 29.29 1.42
C THR A 434 13.54 30.26 0.26
N LEU A 435 12.56 31.15 0.04
CA LEU A 435 12.53 32.02 -1.14
C LEU A 435 13.35 33.32 -1.01
N LEU A 436 14.15 33.47 0.06
CA LEU A 436 15.03 34.56 0.55
C LEU A 436 14.84 36.02 0.04
N ASP A 437 14.54 36.24 -1.25
CA ASP A 437 14.37 37.54 -1.91
C ASP A 437 13.04 37.72 -2.69
N ARG A 438 12.16 36.71 -2.80
CA ARG A 438 10.88 36.81 -3.55
C ARG A 438 9.70 37.11 -2.62
N GLU A 439 8.93 38.16 -2.93
CA GLU A 439 7.64 38.37 -2.29
C GLU A 439 6.66 37.25 -2.66
N LEU A 440 6.13 36.56 -1.65
CA LEU A 440 5.02 35.63 -1.84
C LEU A 440 3.83 36.35 -2.50
N GLY A 441 3.14 35.64 -3.38
CA GLY A 441 1.90 36.11 -3.97
C GLY A 441 0.75 36.13 -2.98
N HIS A 442 -0.30 36.85 -3.38
CA HIS A 442 -1.57 36.82 -2.66
C HIS A 442 -2.43 35.71 -3.25
N ILE A 443 -2.82 34.75 -2.41
CA ILE A 443 -3.87 33.81 -2.78
C ILE A 443 -5.18 34.59 -2.82
N ASN A 444 -5.86 34.51 -3.97
CA ASN A 444 -7.16 35.13 -4.11
C ASN A 444 -8.12 34.58 -3.04
N PRO A 445 -8.93 35.43 -2.38
CA PRO A 445 -9.90 34.95 -1.42
C PRO A 445 -10.80 33.92 -2.09
N ARG A 446 -10.93 32.75 -1.46
CA ARG A 446 -11.82 31.70 -1.95
C ARG A 446 -13.25 32.26 -2.02
N PRO A 447 -14.03 31.93 -3.06
CA PRO A 447 -15.44 32.28 -3.10
C PRO A 447 -16.16 31.83 -1.82
N GLN A 448 -17.12 32.62 -1.35
CA GLN A 448 -17.90 32.33 -0.15
C GLN A 448 -18.54 30.94 -0.26
N GLY A 449 -18.22 30.03 0.67
CA GLY A 449 -18.67 28.63 0.64
C GLY A 449 -17.66 27.61 0.09
N GLN A 450 -16.47 28.04 -0.35
CA GLN A 450 -15.33 27.15 -0.67
C GLN A 450 -14.29 27.08 0.48
N ASP A 451 -14.74 27.16 1.73
CA ASP A 451 -13.86 27.09 2.92
C ASP A 451 -13.34 25.67 3.21
N ALA A 452 -13.43 24.76 2.22
CA ALA A 452 -13.01 23.38 2.34
C ALA A 452 -12.36 22.87 1.06
N TYR A 453 -11.34 22.04 1.23
CA TYR A 453 -10.71 21.31 0.13
C TYR A 453 -11.68 20.23 -0.32
N THR A 454 -11.90 20.14 -1.64
CA THR A 454 -12.75 19.11 -2.25
C THR A 454 -11.95 18.39 -3.32
N GLY A 455 -12.00 17.06 -3.35
CA GLY A 455 -11.37 16.28 -4.41
C GLY A 455 -12.10 16.47 -5.74
N VAL A 456 -11.40 16.29 -6.87
CA VAL A 456 -11.95 16.52 -8.22
C VAL A 456 -13.22 15.69 -8.47
N ALA A 457 -13.16 14.37 -8.27
CA ALA A 457 -14.31 13.50 -8.55
C ALA A 457 -15.48 13.70 -7.58
N SER A 458 -15.22 13.85 -6.29
CA SER A 458 -16.29 14.12 -5.31
C SER A 458 -16.96 15.46 -5.56
N ASN A 459 -16.21 16.48 -5.96
CA ASN A 459 -16.75 17.79 -6.33
C ASN A 459 -17.56 17.71 -7.63
N TYR A 460 -17.06 16.95 -8.62
CA TYR A 460 -17.76 16.71 -9.88
C TYR A 460 -19.10 16.00 -9.64
N LEU A 461 -19.09 14.82 -9.04
CA LEU A 461 -20.28 13.98 -8.83
C LEU A 461 -21.28 14.62 -7.86
N CYS A 462 -20.84 15.15 -6.71
CA CYS A 462 -21.76 15.67 -5.70
C CYS A 462 -22.17 17.14 -5.93
N GLY A 463 -21.33 17.89 -6.64
CA GLY A 463 -21.48 19.34 -6.80
C GLY A 463 -22.06 19.75 -8.16
N THR A 464 -21.70 19.05 -9.23
CA THR A 464 -22.00 19.52 -10.60
C THR A 464 -22.96 18.64 -11.39
N VAL A 465 -22.89 17.32 -11.21
CA VAL A 465 -23.68 16.35 -11.99
C VAL A 465 -25.18 16.44 -11.65
N LYS A 466 -26.02 16.40 -12.68
CA LYS A 466 -27.48 16.42 -12.61
C LYS A 466 -28.07 15.32 -13.49
N ALA A 467 -29.33 14.96 -13.23
CA ALA A 467 -30.07 14.06 -14.11
C ALA A 467 -30.16 14.66 -15.54
N GLY A 468 -29.90 13.82 -16.54
CA GLY A 468 -29.80 14.21 -17.95
C GLY A 468 -28.39 14.58 -18.42
N ASP A 469 -27.43 14.79 -17.51
CA ASP A 469 -26.03 15.04 -17.89
C ASP A 469 -25.38 13.79 -18.49
N GLU A 470 -24.33 14.00 -19.29
CA GLU A 470 -23.46 12.91 -19.76
C GLU A 470 -22.20 12.84 -18.90
N ILE A 471 -21.87 11.64 -18.42
CA ILE A 471 -20.60 11.35 -17.75
C ILE A 471 -19.79 10.32 -18.52
N ARG A 472 -18.47 10.28 -18.28
CA ARG A 472 -17.56 9.31 -18.88
C ARG A 472 -17.18 8.25 -17.86
N LEU A 473 -17.44 6.99 -18.18
CA LEU A 473 -17.09 5.88 -17.29
C LEU A 473 -16.68 4.61 -18.04
N ASN A 474 -16.07 3.70 -17.29
CA ASN A 474 -15.81 2.32 -17.67
C ASN A 474 -16.33 1.38 -16.57
N ILE A 475 -16.64 0.12 -16.91
CA ILE A 475 -17.08 -0.89 -15.93
C ILE A 475 -16.09 -2.05 -15.93
N ARG A 476 -15.63 -2.43 -14.73
CA ARG A 476 -14.73 -3.57 -14.51
C ARG A 476 -15.36 -4.61 -13.58
N PRO A 477 -15.26 -5.90 -13.92
CA PRO A 477 -15.69 -6.97 -13.03
C PRO A 477 -15.01 -6.91 -11.66
N SER A 478 -15.76 -7.19 -10.60
CA SER A 478 -15.24 -7.27 -9.22
C SER A 478 -15.32 -8.69 -8.68
N ALA A 479 -14.33 -9.07 -7.85
CA ALA A 479 -14.38 -10.31 -7.06
C ALA A 479 -15.31 -10.18 -5.82
N PHE A 480 -15.72 -8.95 -5.47
CA PHE A 480 -16.56 -8.67 -4.30
C PHE A 480 -18.04 -9.00 -4.61
N LYS A 481 -18.37 -10.28 -4.67
CA LYS A 481 -19.69 -10.81 -5.03
C LYS A 481 -20.27 -11.68 -3.92
N LEU A 482 -21.59 -11.82 -3.91
CA LEU A 482 -22.23 -12.91 -3.17
C LEU A 482 -21.87 -14.25 -3.82
N PRO A 483 -21.55 -15.30 -3.04
CA PRO A 483 -21.35 -16.63 -3.58
C PRO A 483 -22.67 -17.25 -4.05
N ASP A 484 -22.60 -18.10 -5.07
CA ASP A 484 -23.72 -18.89 -5.57
C ASP A 484 -23.34 -20.39 -5.53
N PRO A 485 -24.06 -21.23 -4.76
CA PRO A 485 -25.21 -20.88 -3.91
C PRO A 485 -24.80 -20.06 -2.67
N LEU A 486 -25.77 -19.33 -2.12
CA LEU A 486 -25.60 -18.61 -0.86
C LEU A 486 -25.29 -19.57 0.31
N PRO A 487 -24.53 -19.12 1.32
CA PRO A 487 -24.23 -19.92 2.49
C PRO A 487 -25.50 -20.19 3.31
N LEU A 488 -25.54 -21.38 3.96
CA LEU A 488 -26.60 -21.73 4.90
C LEU A 488 -26.45 -21.03 6.25
N GLY A 489 -25.22 -20.60 6.59
CA GLY A 489 -24.91 -19.87 7.81
C GLY A 489 -25.25 -18.37 7.75
N PRO A 490 -25.00 -17.62 8.83
CA PRO A 490 -25.32 -16.19 8.90
C PRO A 490 -24.46 -15.36 7.93
N ILE A 491 -25.08 -14.32 7.35
CA ILE A 491 -24.40 -13.30 6.54
C ILE A 491 -24.20 -12.06 7.41
N VAL A 492 -22.95 -11.61 7.52
CA VAL A 492 -22.53 -10.42 8.28
C VAL A 492 -21.84 -9.44 7.34
N MET A 493 -22.48 -8.31 7.09
CA MET A 493 -21.98 -7.21 6.25
C MET A 493 -21.54 -6.05 7.15
N VAL A 494 -20.31 -5.58 7.01
CA VAL A 494 -19.75 -4.48 7.83
C VAL A 494 -19.25 -3.36 6.94
N CYS A 495 -19.77 -2.15 7.12
CA CYS A 495 -19.37 -1.00 6.33
C CYS A 495 -19.35 0.33 7.08
N THR A 496 -18.69 1.31 6.47
CA THR A 496 -18.69 2.71 6.91
C THR A 496 -18.93 3.65 5.73
N GLY A 497 -19.81 4.64 5.90
CA GLY A 497 -20.08 5.67 4.88
C GLY A 497 -20.44 5.08 3.50
N ALA A 498 -19.82 5.58 2.43
CA ALA A 498 -20.08 5.11 1.06
C ALA A 498 -19.76 3.62 0.83
N GLY A 499 -19.05 2.94 1.75
CA GLY A 499 -18.84 1.49 1.72
C GLY A 499 -20.13 0.67 1.84
N ILE A 500 -21.27 1.29 2.11
CA ILE A 500 -22.59 0.63 2.07
C ILE A 500 -23.05 0.31 0.64
N ALA A 501 -22.49 0.97 -0.38
CA ALA A 501 -22.88 0.83 -1.79
C ALA A 501 -23.04 -0.63 -2.26
N PRO A 502 -22.01 -1.50 -2.18
CA PRO A 502 -22.16 -2.89 -2.62
C PRO A 502 -23.23 -3.63 -1.82
N PHE A 503 -23.37 -3.34 -0.53
CA PHE A 503 -24.35 -4.02 0.32
C PHE A 503 -25.76 -3.61 -0.02
N ARG A 504 -26.03 -2.34 -0.33
CA ARG A 504 -27.33 -1.94 -0.87
C ARG A 504 -27.73 -2.80 -2.06
N ALA A 505 -26.82 -2.93 -3.04
CA ALA A 505 -27.07 -3.71 -4.25
C ALA A 505 -27.30 -5.20 -3.94
N MET A 506 -26.46 -5.80 -3.08
CA MET A 506 -26.57 -7.20 -2.69
C MET A 506 -27.84 -7.50 -1.89
N LEU A 507 -28.26 -6.59 -1.01
CA LEU A 507 -29.45 -6.76 -0.18
C LEU A 507 -30.73 -6.87 -1.02
N SER A 508 -30.81 -6.18 -2.17
CA SER A 508 -31.93 -6.33 -3.10
C SER A 508 -31.95 -7.69 -3.83
N GLU A 509 -30.83 -8.41 -3.87
CA GLU A 509 -30.73 -9.75 -4.48
C GLU A 509 -30.98 -10.87 -3.48
N LEU A 510 -30.88 -10.59 -2.17
CA LEU A 510 -31.19 -11.57 -1.14
C LEU A 510 -32.68 -11.85 -1.08
N SER A 511 -33.05 -13.11 -0.88
CA SER A 511 -34.45 -13.47 -0.59
C SER A 511 -34.88 -12.89 0.76
N THR A 512 -36.17 -12.57 0.90
CA THR A 512 -36.76 -12.11 2.17
C THR A 512 -36.65 -13.16 3.30
N SER A 513 -36.38 -14.42 2.97
CA SER A 513 -36.10 -15.48 3.94
C SER A 513 -34.65 -15.49 4.46
N THR A 514 -33.72 -14.82 3.77
CA THR A 514 -32.29 -14.81 4.13
C THR A 514 -32.04 -13.77 5.20
N ARG A 515 -31.70 -14.19 6.42
CA ARG A 515 -31.36 -13.28 7.52
C ARG A 515 -29.93 -12.74 7.36
N CYS A 516 -29.79 -11.42 7.44
CA CYS A 516 -28.51 -10.73 7.32
C CYS A 516 -28.29 -9.75 8.48
N HIS A 517 -27.07 -9.65 8.96
CA HIS A 517 -26.64 -8.59 9.89
C HIS A 517 -25.89 -7.51 9.10
N LEU A 518 -26.42 -6.29 9.08
CA LEU A 518 -25.75 -5.13 8.48
C LEU A 518 -25.24 -4.21 9.59
N VAL A 519 -23.92 -4.05 9.68
CA VAL A 519 -23.25 -3.15 10.63
C VAL A 519 -22.77 -1.93 9.87
N PHE A 520 -23.35 -0.77 10.15
CA PHE A 520 -23.06 0.47 9.44
C PHE A 520 -22.50 1.54 10.38
N GLY A 521 -21.40 2.18 9.96
CA GLY A 521 -20.79 3.29 10.68
C GLY A 521 -20.89 4.62 9.95
N CYS A 522 -21.35 5.65 10.64
CA CYS A 522 -21.37 7.04 10.16
C CYS A 522 -21.00 8.03 11.27
N ARG A 523 -21.01 9.34 10.96
CA ARG A 523 -20.68 10.38 11.95
C ARG A 523 -21.88 10.69 12.82
N THR A 524 -22.99 11.06 12.21
CA THR A 524 -24.25 11.43 12.85
C THR A 524 -25.42 10.70 12.18
N ARG A 525 -26.60 10.75 12.78
CA ARG A 525 -27.82 10.15 12.18
C ARG A 525 -28.18 10.75 10.82
N ASP A 526 -27.84 12.01 10.58
CA ASP A 526 -28.07 12.67 9.28
C ASP A 526 -27.19 12.11 8.14
N ASP A 527 -26.14 11.37 8.49
CA ASP A 527 -25.22 10.74 7.53
C ASP A 527 -25.59 9.26 7.27
N ILE A 528 -26.76 8.79 7.71
CA ILE A 528 -27.25 7.44 7.38
C ILE A 528 -27.69 7.40 5.92
N LEU A 529 -26.99 6.60 5.13
CA LEU A 529 -27.27 6.42 3.71
C LEU A 529 -28.31 5.31 3.54
N TYR A 530 -29.30 5.54 2.65
CA TYR A 530 -30.34 4.57 2.31
C TYR A 530 -31.20 4.12 3.52
N ASP A 531 -31.37 4.97 4.53
CA ASP A 531 -32.08 4.64 5.78
C ASP A 531 -33.48 4.06 5.55
N THR A 532 -34.26 4.70 4.67
CA THR A 532 -35.62 4.28 4.32
C THR A 532 -35.67 2.92 3.63
N GLU A 533 -34.72 2.66 2.72
CA GLU A 533 -34.63 1.37 2.01
C GLU A 533 -34.25 0.24 2.97
N ILE A 534 -33.26 0.48 3.83
CA ILE A 534 -32.78 -0.53 4.80
C ILE A 534 -33.86 -0.82 5.84
N ALA A 535 -34.57 0.21 6.33
CA ALA A 535 -35.65 0.05 7.28
C ALA A 535 -36.85 -0.74 6.72
N ALA A 536 -37.03 -0.76 5.39
CA ALA A 536 -38.08 -1.53 4.73
C ALA A 536 -37.79 -3.03 4.64
N CYS A 537 -36.55 -3.46 4.88
CA CYS A 537 -36.15 -4.87 4.78
C CYS A 537 -36.32 -5.60 6.12
N GLU A 538 -37.36 -6.41 6.27
CA GLU A 538 -37.65 -7.17 7.50
C GLU A 538 -36.59 -8.23 7.87
N ASN A 539 -35.82 -8.69 6.87
CA ASN A 539 -34.81 -9.73 7.02
C ASN A 539 -33.43 -9.19 7.42
N ILE A 540 -33.29 -7.87 7.58
CA ILE A 540 -32.04 -7.21 7.93
C ILE A 540 -32.04 -6.81 9.41
N CYS A 541 -31.06 -7.32 10.15
CA CYS A 541 -30.74 -6.83 11.48
C CYS A 541 -29.73 -5.69 11.36
N PHE A 542 -30.20 -4.44 11.40
CA PHE A 542 -29.36 -3.24 11.25
C PHE A 542 -28.70 -2.81 12.56
N HIS A 543 -27.38 -2.65 12.56
CA HIS A 543 -26.57 -2.20 13.70
C HIS A 543 -25.84 -0.91 13.36
N LEU A 544 -26.07 0.15 14.11
CA LEU A 544 -25.55 1.50 13.83
C LEU A 544 -24.42 1.91 14.78
N ALA A 545 -23.29 2.37 14.21
CA ALA A 545 -22.19 3.00 14.93
C ALA A 545 -22.12 4.50 14.61
N LEU A 546 -22.25 5.34 15.64
CA LEU A 546 -22.19 6.81 15.53
C LEU A 546 -20.89 7.33 16.14
N SER A 547 -20.05 7.94 15.31
CA SER A 547 -18.71 8.38 15.75
C SER A 547 -18.66 9.83 16.26
N ARG A 548 -19.65 10.67 15.95
CA ARG A 548 -19.65 12.12 16.26
C ARG A 548 -21.03 12.67 16.65
N GLU A 549 -21.99 11.82 16.98
CA GLU A 549 -23.34 12.24 17.36
C GLU A 549 -23.32 12.97 18.72
N PRO A 550 -23.79 14.23 18.82
CA PRO A 550 -23.81 14.97 20.07
C PRO A 550 -24.58 14.23 21.17
N GLY A 551 -23.99 14.13 22.37
CA GLY A 551 -24.61 13.47 23.52
C GLY A 551 -24.64 11.93 23.46
N VAL A 552 -24.10 11.31 22.40
CA VAL A 552 -23.96 9.85 22.29
C VAL A 552 -22.47 9.49 22.40
N PRO A 553 -22.10 8.45 23.18
CA PRO A 553 -20.72 7.98 23.22
C PRO A 553 -20.22 7.62 21.82
N ARG A 554 -19.01 8.08 21.48
CA ARG A 554 -18.36 7.77 20.21
C ARG A 554 -18.19 6.26 20.07
N ARG A 555 -18.79 5.69 19.03
CA ARG A 555 -18.67 4.27 18.68
C ARG A 555 -18.28 4.13 17.21
N HIS A 556 -17.41 3.16 16.96
CA HIS A 556 -17.09 2.69 15.63
C HIS A 556 -17.64 1.26 15.41
N VAL A 557 -17.62 0.77 14.18
CA VAL A 557 -18.24 -0.53 13.81
C VAL A 557 -17.66 -1.71 14.61
N GLN A 558 -16.37 -1.65 14.93
CA GLN A 558 -15.67 -2.61 15.78
C GLN A 558 -16.20 -2.63 17.22
N ASP A 559 -16.69 -1.51 17.75
CA ASP A 559 -17.27 -1.44 19.09
C ASP A 559 -18.65 -2.09 19.12
N ILE A 560 -19.42 -1.94 18.05
CA ILE A 560 -20.72 -2.60 17.88
C ILE A 560 -20.56 -4.11 17.78
N LEU A 561 -19.58 -4.59 16.99
CA LEU A 561 -19.24 -6.02 16.89
C LEU A 561 -18.77 -6.65 18.21
N ARG A 562 -18.22 -5.85 19.14
CA ARG A 562 -17.76 -6.31 20.45
C ARG A 562 -18.87 -6.30 21.50
N SER A 563 -19.78 -5.33 21.43
CA SER A 563 -20.80 -5.09 22.45
C SER A 563 -22.10 -5.87 22.24
N SER A 564 -22.42 -6.24 21.00
CA SER A 564 -23.64 -7.00 20.68
C SER A 564 -23.37 -8.51 20.76
N ASP A 565 -23.90 -9.18 21.78
CA ASP A 565 -23.74 -10.64 21.93
C ASP A 565 -24.34 -11.42 20.77
N THR A 566 -25.51 -10.99 20.26
CA THR A 566 -26.16 -11.62 19.10
C THR A 566 -25.29 -11.52 17.85
N LEU A 567 -24.74 -10.34 17.58
CA LEU A 567 -23.89 -10.10 16.42
C LEU A 567 -22.53 -10.81 16.56
N ARG A 568 -21.98 -10.84 17.77
CA ARG A 568 -20.75 -11.58 18.07
C ARG A 568 -20.95 -13.08 17.88
N ALA A 569 -22.09 -13.64 18.28
CA ALA A 569 -22.43 -15.04 18.04
C ALA A 569 -22.55 -15.31 16.53
N ALA A 570 -23.33 -14.51 15.80
CA ALA A 570 -23.46 -14.64 14.35
C ALA A 570 -22.11 -14.54 13.62
N LEU A 571 -21.22 -13.64 14.05
CA LEU A 571 -19.86 -13.52 13.51
C LEU A 571 -19.01 -14.76 13.81
N CYS A 572 -19.06 -15.28 15.03
CA CYS A 572 -18.33 -16.50 15.39
C CYS A 572 -18.84 -17.70 14.59
N ASP A 573 -20.15 -17.83 14.45
CA ASP A 573 -20.77 -18.90 13.66
C ASP A 573 -20.37 -18.77 12.18
N ALA A 574 -20.41 -17.56 11.62
CA ALA A 574 -19.98 -17.32 10.24
C ALA A 574 -18.51 -17.69 9.99
N LEU A 575 -17.62 -17.40 10.95
CA LEU A 575 -16.19 -17.63 10.82
C LEU A 575 -15.76 -19.08 11.15
N ASN A 576 -16.50 -19.76 12.03
CA ASN A 576 -16.02 -20.98 12.68
C ASN A 576 -16.88 -22.22 12.40
N SER A 577 -18.12 -22.06 11.94
CA SER A 577 -19.02 -23.19 11.71
C SER A 577 -18.59 -24.00 10.49
N THR A 578 -18.26 -25.27 10.70
CA THR A 578 -17.96 -26.23 9.63
C THR A 578 -19.21 -26.89 9.05
N GLU A 579 -20.32 -26.90 9.80
CA GLU A 579 -21.59 -27.49 9.38
C GLU A 579 -22.48 -26.51 8.59
N THR A 580 -22.42 -25.23 8.96
CA THR A 580 -23.19 -24.14 8.35
C THR A 580 -22.26 -22.97 8.04
N PRO A 581 -21.48 -23.02 6.94
CA PRO A 581 -20.55 -21.95 6.61
C PRO A 581 -21.34 -20.65 6.44
N GLY A 582 -20.89 -19.58 7.09
CA GLY A 582 -21.46 -18.24 6.92
C GLY A 582 -20.62 -17.37 6.01
N LEU A 583 -21.00 -16.10 5.87
CA LEU A 583 -20.32 -15.13 5.03
C LEU A 583 -20.07 -13.85 5.79
N VAL A 584 -18.82 -13.38 5.80
CA VAL A 584 -18.45 -12.08 6.35
C VAL A 584 -17.90 -11.22 5.23
N MET A 585 -18.50 -10.04 5.04
CA MET A 585 -18.07 -9.08 4.02
C MET A 585 -17.81 -7.74 4.68
N VAL A 586 -16.69 -7.09 4.31
CA VAL A 586 -16.29 -5.79 4.86
C VAL A 586 -16.03 -4.82 3.72
N CYS A 587 -16.61 -3.62 3.78
CA CYS A 587 -16.40 -2.58 2.77
C CYS A 587 -16.35 -1.18 3.39
N GLY A 588 -15.35 -0.37 3.04
CA GLY A 588 -15.23 0.99 3.56
C GLY A 588 -13.78 1.42 3.71
N GLN A 589 -13.48 2.21 4.75
CA GLN A 589 -12.13 2.74 4.98
C GLN A 589 -11.13 1.62 5.31
N THR A 590 -9.94 1.66 4.71
CA THR A 590 -8.90 0.62 4.86
C THR A 590 -8.47 0.43 6.32
N VAL A 591 -8.36 1.51 7.11
CA VAL A 591 -8.04 1.46 8.55
C VAL A 591 -9.06 0.62 9.31
N MET A 592 -10.34 0.80 9.01
CA MET A 592 -11.43 0.03 9.61
C MET A 592 -11.35 -1.45 9.19
N CYS A 593 -11.10 -1.74 7.91
CA CYS A 593 -10.92 -3.11 7.43
C CYS A 593 -9.76 -3.83 8.16
N LYS A 594 -8.64 -3.14 8.38
CA LYS A 594 -7.46 -3.68 9.09
C LYS A 594 -7.78 -4.01 10.55
N GLU A 595 -8.43 -3.10 11.27
CA GLU A 595 -8.85 -3.34 12.66
C GLU A 595 -9.79 -4.54 12.77
N LEU A 596 -10.76 -4.65 11.86
CA LEU A 596 -11.70 -5.75 11.82
C LEU A 596 -11.02 -7.07 11.48
N SER A 597 -10.09 -7.09 10.53
CA SER A 597 -9.30 -8.28 10.20
C SER A 597 -8.54 -8.81 11.42
N VAL A 598 -7.90 -7.93 12.21
CA VAL A 598 -7.23 -8.30 13.46
C VAL A 598 -8.23 -8.86 14.48
N TYR A 599 -9.39 -8.22 14.63
CA TYR A 599 -10.43 -8.68 15.54
C TYR A 599 -11.00 -10.05 15.13
N MET A 600 -11.34 -10.26 13.86
CA MET A 600 -11.87 -11.52 13.33
C MET A 600 -10.84 -12.65 13.44
N SER A 601 -9.58 -12.38 13.13
CA SER A 601 -8.47 -13.34 13.30
C SER A 601 -8.29 -13.79 14.75
N SER A 602 -8.70 -12.97 15.72
CA SER A 602 -8.68 -13.35 17.14
C SER A 602 -9.81 -14.31 17.55
N LYS A 603 -10.84 -14.47 16.69
CA LYS A 603 -12.06 -15.26 16.95
C LYS A 603 -12.14 -16.57 16.16
N SER A 604 -11.34 -16.72 15.09
CA SER A 604 -11.24 -17.96 14.31
C SER A 604 -10.58 -19.10 15.13
N PRO A 605 -11.01 -20.38 15.00
CA PRO A 605 -10.41 -21.49 15.72
C PRO A 605 -9.00 -21.70 15.16
N ARG A 606 -8.04 -22.02 16.03
CA ARG A 606 -6.75 -22.52 15.54
C ARG A 606 -7.01 -23.89 14.93
N GLU A 607 -6.77 -24.05 13.64
CA GLU A 607 -6.77 -25.37 13.00
C GLU A 607 -5.87 -26.32 13.79
N SER A 608 -6.47 -27.38 14.32
CA SER A 608 -5.78 -28.59 14.76
C SER A 608 -5.60 -29.51 13.56
N PRO A 609 -4.43 -30.15 13.40
CA PRO A 609 -4.22 -31.10 12.31
C PRO A 609 -4.94 -32.41 12.65
N ASP A 610 -6.10 -32.68 12.05
CA ASP A 610 -6.77 -33.98 12.15
C ASP A 610 -6.43 -34.88 10.95
N GLU A 611 -5.86 -36.03 11.29
CA GLU A 611 -5.60 -37.19 10.46
C GLU A 611 -6.91 -37.92 10.12
N SER A 612 -7.29 -38.01 8.84
CA SER A 612 -7.76 -39.26 8.22
C SER A 612 -8.19 -39.06 6.76
N SER A 613 -7.26 -39.21 5.81
CA SER A 613 -7.46 -40.02 4.61
C SER A 613 -6.12 -40.25 3.91
N SER A 614 -5.63 -41.48 4.04
CA SER A 614 -4.64 -42.14 3.17
C SER A 614 -5.02 -42.00 1.69
N SER A 615 -4.15 -41.90 0.68
CA SER A 615 -2.69 -41.96 0.58
C SER A 615 -2.33 -41.77 -0.91
N ALA A 616 -1.38 -40.89 -1.24
CA ALA A 616 -0.39 -41.13 -2.29
C ALA A 616 0.75 -40.11 -2.13
N SER A 617 1.88 -40.63 -1.66
CA SER A 617 3.09 -39.94 -1.22
C SER A 617 3.90 -39.32 -2.37
N PHE A 618 4.50 -38.15 -2.11
CA PHE A 618 5.87 -37.89 -2.56
C PHE A 618 6.64 -37.16 -1.45
N SER A 619 7.76 -37.77 -1.06
CA SER A 619 8.58 -37.44 0.10
C SER A 619 9.49 -36.23 -0.12
N SER A 620 9.50 -35.30 0.83
CA SER A 620 10.66 -34.43 1.10
C SER A 620 10.92 -34.44 2.61
N THR A 621 12.05 -35.01 2.98
CA THR A 621 12.57 -35.15 4.35
C THR A 621 13.11 -33.83 4.91
N ASP A 622 12.99 -33.72 6.23
CA ASP A 622 13.77 -32.88 7.16
C ASP A 622 13.44 -31.38 7.27
N SER A 623 12.28 -31.04 7.86
CA SER A 623 12.12 -29.79 8.65
C SER A 623 10.97 -29.79 9.69
N GLU A 624 10.02 -30.73 9.66
CA GLU A 624 8.77 -30.64 10.44
C GLU A 624 8.84 -30.97 11.95
N SER A 625 10.02 -31.23 12.54
CA SER A 625 10.11 -31.72 13.93
C SER A 625 10.19 -30.65 15.02
N GLU A 626 10.42 -29.37 14.69
CA GLU A 626 10.54 -28.29 15.68
C GLU A 626 9.24 -27.46 15.88
N ASP A 627 8.40 -27.30 14.86
CA ASP A 627 7.23 -26.43 14.93
C ASP A 627 6.06 -26.99 15.75
N SER A 628 5.85 -28.31 15.75
CA SER A 628 4.81 -28.93 16.61
C SER A 628 5.11 -28.79 18.11
N ALA A 629 6.39 -28.65 18.50
CA ALA A 629 6.79 -28.50 19.90
C ALA A 629 6.61 -27.08 20.45
N LEU A 630 6.44 -26.07 19.58
CA LEU A 630 6.25 -24.67 19.94
C LEU A 630 4.76 -24.30 20.14
N ALA A 631 3.83 -25.07 19.59
CA ALA A 631 2.39 -24.82 19.69
C ALA A 631 1.81 -24.93 21.12
N ASP A 632 2.45 -25.77 21.96
CA ASP A 632 2.02 -26.12 23.32
C ASP A 632 2.65 -25.26 24.43
N LEU A 633 3.48 -24.26 24.09
CA LEU A 633 4.13 -23.43 25.10
C LEU A 633 3.16 -22.46 25.80
N PRO A 634 3.28 -22.26 27.14
CA PRO A 634 2.56 -21.21 27.87
C PRO A 634 2.82 -19.85 27.24
N ARG A 635 1.78 -19.07 26.97
CA ARG A 635 1.88 -17.77 26.28
C ARG A 635 1.61 -16.63 27.25
N PHE A 636 2.52 -15.67 27.34
CA PHE A 636 2.37 -14.47 28.17
C PHE A 636 2.43 -13.22 27.29
N LYS A 637 1.52 -12.28 27.53
CA LYS A 637 1.46 -11.00 26.82
C LYS A 637 2.28 -9.97 27.61
N ILE A 638 3.36 -9.45 27.03
CA ILE A 638 4.16 -8.37 27.65
C ILE A 638 3.94 -7.11 26.83
N VAL A 639 3.62 -6.00 27.49
CA VAL A 639 3.40 -4.70 26.84
C VAL A 639 4.58 -3.78 27.13
N VAL A 640 5.08 -3.11 26.09
CA VAL A 640 6.18 -2.16 26.14
C VAL A 640 5.63 -0.79 25.78
N ILE A 641 5.73 0.17 26.68
CA ILE A 641 5.19 1.52 26.53
C ILE A 641 6.30 2.55 26.75
N GLY A 642 6.24 3.68 26.07
CA GLY A 642 7.28 4.72 26.14
C GLY A 642 7.10 5.79 25.06
N MET A 643 7.77 6.93 25.23
CA MET A 643 7.77 8.01 24.24
C MET A 643 8.29 7.52 22.87
N PRO A 644 7.85 8.10 21.73
CA PRO A 644 8.32 7.72 20.39
C PRO A 644 9.85 7.60 20.29
N SER A 645 10.58 8.56 20.86
CA SER A 645 12.04 8.70 20.92
C SER A 645 12.77 7.71 21.85
N ALA A 646 12.06 7.00 22.72
CA ALA A 646 12.65 6.16 23.78
C ALA A 646 13.34 4.88 23.26
N GLY A 647 13.23 4.56 21.97
CA GLY A 647 13.90 3.42 21.34
C GLY A 647 13.27 2.05 21.64
N LYS A 648 11.95 2.01 21.89
CA LYS A 648 11.16 0.79 22.17
C LYS A 648 11.35 -0.30 21.11
N SER A 649 11.20 0.07 19.83
CA SER A 649 11.31 -0.84 18.69
C SER A 649 12.71 -1.45 18.61
N CYS A 650 13.75 -0.63 18.78
CA CYS A 650 15.15 -1.08 18.82
C CYS A 650 15.39 -2.04 19.98
N LEU A 651 14.84 -1.74 21.17
CA LEU A 651 14.98 -2.55 22.37
C LEU A 651 14.32 -3.93 22.19
N ILE A 652 13.12 -3.98 21.59
CA ILE A 652 12.41 -5.23 21.30
C ILE A 652 13.13 -6.02 20.22
N HIS A 653 13.61 -5.36 19.16
CA HIS A 653 14.31 -6.05 18.08
C HIS A 653 15.64 -6.64 18.56
N ARG A 654 16.34 -5.93 19.44
CA ARG A 654 17.50 -6.45 20.17
C ARG A 654 17.14 -7.67 21.00
N PHE A 655 16.06 -7.64 21.77
CA PHE A 655 15.62 -8.79 22.57
C PHE A 655 15.20 -10.01 21.70
N VAL A 656 14.45 -9.79 20.63
CA VAL A 656 13.82 -10.87 19.85
C VAL A 656 14.80 -11.46 18.82
N LYS A 657 15.52 -10.60 18.10
CA LYS A 657 16.37 -10.98 16.96
C LYS A 657 17.87 -10.80 17.20
N ASP A 658 18.26 -10.28 18.36
CA ASP A 658 19.66 -9.96 18.69
C ASP A 658 20.34 -9.04 17.66
N ARG A 659 19.58 -8.04 17.18
CA ARG A 659 20.04 -7.04 16.23
C ARG A 659 19.59 -5.65 16.64
N PHE A 660 20.50 -4.67 16.56
CA PHE A 660 20.16 -3.26 16.63
C PHE A 660 19.73 -2.77 15.24
N ILE A 661 18.69 -1.94 15.19
CA ILE A 661 18.24 -1.26 13.96
C ILE A 661 18.46 0.24 14.16
N CYS A 662 19.19 0.88 13.26
CA CYS A 662 19.43 2.33 13.27
C CYS A 662 18.64 3.11 12.21
N ASP A 663 17.83 2.45 11.38
CA ASP A 663 17.12 3.09 10.28
C ASP A 663 15.82 3.76 10.78
N ASP A 664 15.69 5.08 10.58
CA ASP A 664 14.53 5.87 10.98
C ASP A 664 13.20 5.31 10.45
N ALA A 665 13.21 4.62 9.32
CA ALA A 665 12.05 3.99 8.67
C ALA A 665 11.45 2.80 9.45
N GLU A 666 12.26 2.06 10.23
CA GLU A 666 11.76 0.99 11.13
C GLU A 666 11.62 1.47 12.59
N GLN A 667 12.31 2.55 12.95
CA GLN A 667 12.21 3.14 14.29
C GLN A 667 10.87 3.87 14.52
N HIS A 668 10.28 4.41 13.44
CA HIS A 668 9.00 5.13 13.45
C HIS A 668 7.85 4.29 12.90
N ALA A 669 7.74 3.02 13.32
CA ALA A 669 6.49 2.31 13.15
C ALA A 669 5.40 3.03 13.96
N VAL A 670 4.72 3.99 13.34
CA VAL A 670 3.56 4.70 13.92
C VAL A 670 2.47 3.66 14.14
N GLY A 671 2.34 3.20 15.39
CA GLY A 671 1.36 2.20 15.78
C GLY A 671 1.89 1.10 16.70
N VAL A 672 1.08 0.05 16.85
CA VAL A 672 1.32 -1.04 17.78
C VAL A 672 2.22 -2.10 17.14
N THR A 673 3.42 -2.31 17.68
CA THR A 673 4.37 -3.34 17.19
C THR A 673 4.12 -4.68 17.89
N PHE A 674 4.20 -5.81 17.17
CA PHE A 674 4.01 -7.15 17.73
C PHE A 674 5.12 -8.12 17.34
N MET A 675 5.77 -8.74 18.32
CA MET A 675 6.79 -9.78 18.12
C MET A 675 6.60 -10.96 19.07
N ARG A 676 7.16 -12.12 18.70
CA ARG A 676 7.12 -13.34 19.52
C ARG A 676 8.53 -13.85 19.80
N LYS A 677 8.79 -14.25 21.05
CA LYS A 677 10.08 -14.86 21.45
C LYS A 677 9.83 -15.98 22.46
N THR A 678 10.45 -17.13 22.24
CA THR A 678 10.50 -18.20 23.24
C THR A 678 11.67 -17.96 24.17
N VAL A 679 11.41 -17.95 25.48
CA VAL A 679 12.44 -17.83 26.53
C VAL A 679 12.39 -18.99 27.50
N ALA A 680 13.54 -19.32 28.08
CA ALA A 680 13.65 -20.29 29.17
C ALA A 680 13.79 -19.53 30.49
N ILE A 681 12.84 -19.69 31.40
CA ILE A 681 12.87 -19.10 32.74
C ILE A 681 13.28 -20.15 33.78
N PRO A 682 14.02 -19.78 34.85
CA PRO A 682 14.38 -20.72 35.92
C PRO A 682 13.15 -21.35 36.58
N PRO A 683 13.16 -22.67 36.90
CA PRO A 683 14.28 -23.63 36.81
C PRO A 683 14.28 -24.45 35.50
N GLY A 684 14.07 -23.82 34.34
CA GLY A 684 14.15 -24.45 33.01
C GLY A 684 12.81 -24.61 32.29
N VAL A 685 11.82 -23.79 32.60
CA VAL A 685 10.51 -23.78 31.93
C VAL A 685 10.60 -22.91 30.68
N ARG A 686 10.20 -23.46 29.53
CA ARG A 686 10.08 -22.67 28.29
C ARG A 686 8.70 -22.01 28.22
N ILE A 687 8.67 -20.72 27.93
CA ILE A 687 7.46 -19.93 27.75
C ILE A 687 7.57 -19.10 26.47
N MET A 688 6.42 -18.76 25.88
CA MET A 688 6.33 -17.92 24.70
C MET A 688 5.88 -16.52 25.12
N LEU A 689 6.72 -15.52 24.87
CA LEU A 689 6.38 -14.11 25.07
C LEU A 689 5.77 -13.55 23.80
N LYS A 690 4.62 -12.91 23.95
CA LYS A 690 3.98 -12.05 22.97
C LYS A 690 4.30 -10.61 23.36
N VAL A 691 5.29 -10.00 22.74
CA VAL A 691 5.76 -8.65 23.07
C VAL A 691 5.01 -7.66 22.17
N TRP A 692 4.25 -6.77 22.80
CA TRP A 692 3.51 -5.70 22.17
C TRP A 692 4.18 -4.37 22.51
N ALA A 693 4.40 -3.48 21.55
CA ALA A 693 4.92 -2.14 21.78
C ALA A 693 3.88 -1.10 21.39
N ILE A 694 3.74 -0.03 22.16
CA ILE A 694 2.92 1.13 21.82
C ILE A 694 3.64 2.42 22.22
N SER A 695 3.52 3.46 21.39
CA SER A 695 4.03 4.80 21.71
C SER A 695 3.07 5.54 22.62
N PHE A 696 3.62 6.25 23.60
CA PHE A 696 2.88 7.15 24.47
C PHE A 696 2.83 8.55 23.84
N GLU A 697 1.85 8.78 22.98
CA GLU A 697 1.60 10.06 22.28
C GLU A 697 0.09 10.29 22.14
N GLU A 698 -0.34 11.55 22.02
CA GLU A 698 -1.76 11.94 22.08
C GLU A 698 -2.66 11.15 21.11
N ASP A 699 -2.18 10.90 19.89
CA ASP A 699 -2.92 10.19 18.85
C ASP A 699 -3.20 8.72 19.19
N LEU A 700 -2.36 8.10 20.03
CA LEU A 700 -2.47 6.68 20.40
C LEU A 700 -3.00 6.48 21.83
N LEU A 701 -3.24 7.53 22.61
CA LEU A 701 -3.74 7.42 24.00
C LEU A 701 -5.03 6.59 24.10
N SER A 702 -5.90 6.68 23.08
CA SER A 702 -7.13 5.89 23.01
C SER A 702 -6.90 4.39 22.80
N MET A 703 -5.74 3.99 22.24
CA MET A 703 -5.40 2.59 21.97
C MET A 703 -4.67 1.91 23.13
N ILE A 704 -4.02 2.66 24.01
CA ILE A 704 -3.21 2.11 25.09
C ILE A 704 -4.02 1.20 26.04
N PRO A 705 -5.23 1.56 26.50
CA PRO A 705 -6.10 0.64 27.24
C PRO A 705 -6.33 -0.71 26.55
N HIS A 706 -6.54 -0.70 25.23
CA HIS A 706 -6.77 -1.91 24.44
C HIS A 706 -5.52 -2.79 24.33
N VAL A 707 -4.35 -2.16 24.18
CA VAL A 707 -3.06 -2.87 24.14
C VAL A 707 -2.69 -3.42 25.50
N LEU A 708 -3.02 -2.73 26.59
CA LEU A 708 -2.79 -3.19 27.96
C LEU A 708 -3.70 -4.36 28.36
N HIS A 709 -4.94 -4.40 27.87
CA HIS A 709 -5.90 -5.43 28.27
C HIS A 709 -5.37 -6.86 28.10
N GLY A 710 -5.42 -7.65 29.17
CA GLY A 710 -4.94 -9.03 29.22
C GLY A 710 -3.41 -9.15 29.20
N ALA A 711 -2.68 -8.08 29.48
CA ALA A 711 -1.24 -8.12 29.70
C ALA A 711 -0.90 -8.98 30.93
N SER A 712 0.21 -9.70 30.85
CA SER A 712 0.77 -10.49 31.94
C SER A 712 1.92 -9.76 32.65
N GLY A 713 2.38 -8.65 32.08
CA GLY A 713 3.44 -7.76 32.59
C GLY A 713 3.68 -6.60 31.63
N ALA A 714 4.28 -5.52 32.13
CA ALA A 714 4.61 -4.35 31.33
C ALA A 714 6.06 -3.88 31.52
N VAL A 715 6.61 -3.24 30.50
CA VAL A 715 7.91 -2.56 30.50
C VAL A 715 7.69 -1.11 30.09
N ILE A 716 8.00 -0.17 30.98
CA ILE A 716 8.04 1.26 30.65
C ILE A 716 9.45 1.59 30.17
N VAL A 717 9.57 2.11 28.94
CA VAL A 717 10.83 2.48 28.31
C VAL A 717 10.95 3.99 28.27
N TYR A 718 12.06 4.52 28.78
CA TYR A 718 12.38 5.95 28.72
C TYR A 718 13.82 6.15 28.25
N ASP A 719 14.11 7.30 27.67
CA ASP A 719 15.46 7.67 27.23
C ASP A 719 16.27 8.19 28.43
N GLN A 720 17.34 7.50 28.81
CA GLN A 720 18.21 7.94 29.92
C GLN A 720 19.07 9.16 29.56
N SER A 721 19.24 9.47 28.28
CA SER A 721 20.02 10.62 27.83
C SER A 721 19.22 11.93 27.79
N ASN A 722 17.89 11.87 27.99
CA ASN A 722 16.98 13.02 27.86
C ASN A 722 16.22 13.31 29.17
N GLU A 723 16.63 14.36 29.88
CA GLU A 723 16.04 14.77 31.18
C GLU A 723 14.58 15.25 31.06
N VAL A 724 14.21 15.87 29.94
CA VAL A 724 12.90 16.54 29.76
C VAL A 724 11.76 15.54 29.52
N GLU A 725 12.06 14.39 28.90
CA GLU A 725 11.06 13.35 28.60
C GLU A 725 10.84 12.35 29.74
N GLY A 726 11.71 12.31 30.75
CA GLY A 726 11.82 11.17 31.68
C GLY A 726 10.86 11.13 32.86
N TYR A 727 10.59 12.25 33.54
CA TYR A 727 9.89 12.21 34.84
C TYR A 727 8.36 12.25 34.72
N THR A 728 7.80 13.28 34.09
CA THR A 728 6.34 13.47 34.01
C THR A 728 5.66 12.36 33.20
N SER A 729 6.24 11.99 32.05
CA SER A 729 5.65 10.99 31.14
C SER A 729 5.66 9.58 31.73
N VAL A 730 6.67 9.21 32.53
CA VAL A 730 6.75 7.89 33.16
C VAL A 730 5.65 7.70 34.21
N HIS A 731 5.29 8.76 34.94
CA HIS A 731 4.17 8.73 35.89
C HIS A 731 2.83 8.53 35.19
N GLU A 732 2.56 9.30 34.13
CA GLU A 732 1.33 9.17 33.36
C GLU A 732 1.19 7.77 32.74
N MET A 733 2.29 7.20 32.24
CA MET A 733 2.32 5.82 31.74
C MET A 733 2.03 4.79 32.83
N LEU A 734 2.59 4.98 34.03
CA LEU A 734 2.36 4.08 35.17
C LEU A 734 0.91 4.15 35.66
N ASP A 735 0.35 5.36 35.77
CA ASP A 735 -1.05 5.56 36.16
C ASP A 735 -2.01 4.95 35.14
N LEU A 736 -1.68 5.04 33.85
CA LEU A 736 -2.45 4.43 32.78
C LEU A 736 -2.39 2.89 32.84
N ILE A 737 -1.21 2.32 33.12
CA ILE A 737 -1.07 0.87 33.38
C ILE A 737 -1.88 0.48 34.62
N HIS A 738 -1.78 1.24 35.70
CA HIS A 738 -2.46 0.95 36.96
C HIS A 738 -3.98 0.96 36.80
N THR A 739 -4.51 1.95 36.08
CA THR A 739 -5.94 2.12 35.82
C THR A 739 -6.52 0.95 35.03
N ASN A 740 -5.75 0.38 34.09
CA ASN A 740 -6.23 -0.68 33.20
C ASN A 740 -5.92 -2.09 33.69
N GLU A 741 -4.74 -2.29 34.28
CA GLU A 741 -4.21 -3.59 34.70
C GLU A 741 -3.47 -3.45 36.05
N PRO A 742 -4.18 -3.26 37.18
CA PRO A 742 -3.56 -2.93 38.47
C PRO A 742 -2.72 -4.07 39.06
N SER A 743 -2.91 -5.29 38.55
CA SER A 743 -2.28 -6.50 39.10
C SER A 743 -1.05 -6.96 38.32
N ILE A 744 -0.67 -6.33 37.22
CA ILE A 744 0.47 -6.80 36.40
C ILE A 744 1.81 -6.27 36.96
N PRO A 745 2.88 -7.07 36.92
CA PRO A 745 4.21 -6.59 37.27
C PRO A 745 4.74 -5.59 36.22
N VAL A 746 5.43 -4.55 36.66
CA VAL A 746 5.96 -3.47 35.81
C VAL A 746 7.47 -3.34 36.03
N ALA A 747 8.24 -3.28 34.95
CA ALA A 747 9.67 -2.97 34.99
C ALA A 747 9.97 -1.68 34.23
N PHE A 748 10.98 -0.95 34.67
CA PHE A 748 11.43 0.28 34.01
C PHE A 748 12.73 0.02 33.25
N ALA A 749 12.71 0.20 31.94
CA ALA A 749 13.88 0.09 31.07
C ALA A 749 14.33 1.51 30.69
N GLY A 750 15.39 1.99 31.33
CA GLY A 750 16.01 3.22 30.86
C GLY A 750 16.97 2.89 29.72
N ASN A 751 16.61 3.27 28.51
CA ASN A 751 17.31 2.92 27.28
C ASN A 751 18.34 4.00 26.89
N LYS A 752 19.26 3.66 25.97
CA LYS A 752 20.39 4.50 25.54
C LYS A 752 21.46 4.73 26.60
N ALA A 753 21.63 3.78 27.53
CA ALA A 753 22.66 3.86 28.59
C ALA A 753 24.10 3.96 28.03
N ASP A 754 24.34 3.54 26.79
CA ASP A 754 25.59 3.70 26.07
C ASP A 754 25.96 5.18 25.81
N LEU A 755 24.96 6.03 25.53
CA LEU A 755 25.17 7.47 25.33
C LEU A 755 25.51 8.18 26.64
N CYS A 756 24.95 7.72 27.76
CA CYS A 756 25.25 8.24 29.10
C CYS A 756 26.66 7.87 29.59
N ARG A 757 27.25 6.77 29.07
CA ARG A 757 28.65 6.40 29.38
C ARG A 757 29.66 7.25 28.62
N GLN A 758 29.33 7.69 27.40
CA GLN A 758 30.18 8.58 26.61
C GLN A 758 30.28 9.98 27.23
N THR A 759 29.19 10.52 27.79
CA THR A 759 29.18 11.83 28.45
C THR A 759 29.91 11.87 29.80
N ALA A 760 30.12 10.72 30.45
CA ALA A 760 30.88 10.62 31.70
C ALA A 760 32.40 10.75 31.50
N ASP A 761 32.93 10.39 30.33
CA ASP A 761 34.34 10.58 29.97
C ASP A 761 34.66 12.07 29.64
N ASP A 762 33.65 12.86 29.26
CA ASP A 762 33.76 14.29 28.91
C ASP A 762 33.58 15.24 30.12
N GLY A 763 33.56 14.71 31.35
CA GLY A 763 33.54 15.52 32.58
C GLY A 763 32.21 16.19 32.91
N ALA A 764 31.12 15.85 32.22
CA ALA A 764 29.77 16.27 32.58
C ALA A 764 29.23 15.41 33.74
N ALA A 765 28.53 16.02 34.69
CA ALA A 765 28.05 15.37 35.90
C ALA A 765 27.27 14.07 35.60
N LEU A 766 27.66 12.97 36.26
CA LEU A 766 26.93 11.70 36.27
C LEU A 766 25.48 11.96 36.69
N PHE A 767 24.54 11.72 35.77
CA PHE A 767 23.12 11.93 36.02
C PHE A 767 22.63 10.96 37.10
N THR A 768 21.90 11.50 38.09
CA THR A 768 21.31 10.73 39.19
C THR A 768 20.39 9.65 38.63
N SER A 769 20.72 8.39 38.91
CA SER A 769 19.94 7.21 38.52
C SER A 769 18.49 7.32 39.01
N PHE A 770 17.52 7.08 38.13
CA PHE A 770 16.13 6.81 38.49
C PHE A 770 16.11 5.74 39.60
N ASP A 771 15.67 6.11 40.81
CA ASP A 771 15.65 5.23 41.97
C ASP A 771 14.22 4.96 42.46
N SER A 772 14.08 4.09 43.46
CA SER A 772 12.78 3.75 44.04
C SER A 772 12.09 4.90 44.79
N SER A 773 12.76 6.02 45.02
CA SER A 773 12.23 7.17 45.78
C SER A 773 11.44 8.15 44.91
N THR A 774 11.56 8.06 43.58
CA THR A 774 10.91 8.96 42.62
C THR A 774 9.56 8.45 42.09
N VAL A 775 9.19 7.19 42.34
CA VAL A 775 7.87 6.64 41.94
C VAL A 775 6.83 6.95 43.03
N PRO A 776 5.70 7.61 42.73
CA PRO A 776 4.68 7.88 43.71
C PRO A 776 4.14 6.56 44.27
N LEU A 777 4.08 6.47 45.61
CA LEU A 777 3.57 5.34 46.39
C LEU A 777 2.07 5.03 46.16
N THR A 778 1.42 5.70 45.20
CA THR A 778 0.01 5.55 44.86
C THR A 778 -0.28 4.36 43.94
N SER A 779 0.69 3.87 43.15
CA SER A 779 0.48 2.69 42.29
C SER A 779 0.65 1.39 43.08
N MET A 780 -0.36 0.49 43.04
CA MET A 780 -0.31 -0.84 43.67
C MET A 780 0.32 -1.92 42.76
N ASN A 781 0.78 -1.56 41.56
CA ASN A 781 1.43 -2.52 40.66
C ASN A 781 2.79 -2.98 41.24
N PRO A 782 3.12 -4.28 41.19
CA PRO A 782 4.43 -4.74 41.65
C PRO A 782 5.56 -4.27 40.73
N ILE A 783 6.35 -3.32 41.22
CA ILE A 783 7.53 -2.81 40.52
C ILE A 783 8.69 -3.79 40.65
N LEU A 784 9.23 -4.23 39.51
CA LEU A 784 10.32 -5.22 39.45
C LEU A 784 11.72 -4.60 39.51
N GLY A 785 11.81 -3.28 39.40
CA GLY A 785 13.07 -2.52 39.45
C GLY A 785 13.33 -1.68 38.19
N PHE A 786 14.45 -0.97 38.24
CA PHE A 786 14.98 -0.12 37.20
C PHE A 786 16.18 -0.80 36.54
N TYR A 787 16.12 -0.94 35.23
CA TYR A 787 17.11 -1.65 34.43
C TYR A 787 17.74 -0.63 33.48
N PRO A 788 19.04 -0.30 33.62
CA PRO A 788 19.76 0.42 32.59
C PRO A 788 19.94 -0.50 31.39
N THR A 789 19.53 -0.02 30.21
CA THR A 789 19.52 -0.81 28.98
C THR A 789 20.14 -0.05 27.82
N SER A 790 20.75 -0.80 26.89
CA SER A 790 21.17 -0.26 25.60
C SER A 790 20.71 -1.19 24.49
N ALA A 791 19.82 -0.70 23.62
CA ALA A 791 19.46 -1.42 22.41
C ALA A 791 20.67 -1.60 21.46
N GLN A 792 21.62 -0.66 21.48
CA GLN A 792 22.82 -0.67 20.64
C GLN A 792 23.81 -1.75 21.09
N THR A 793 24.19 -1.78 22.37
CA THR A 793 25.17 -2.76 22.87
C THR A 793 24.52 -4.09 23.28
N GLY A 794 23.23 -4.08 23.60
CA GLY A 794 22.51 -5.23 24.16
C GLY A 794 22.54 -5.32 25.69
N ASP A 795 23.26 -4.41 26.36
CA ASP A 795 23.36 -4.38 27.82
C ASP A 795 21.98 -4.25 28.48
N GLY A 796 21.72 -5.04 29.52
CA GLY A 796 20.50 -4.98 30.35
C GLY A 796 19.18 -5.38 29.65
N VAL A 797 19.18 -5.56 28.33
CA VAL A 797 17.98 -5.87 27.54
C VAL A 797 17.39 -7.23 27.94
N TRP A 798 18.24 -8.25 28.09
CA TRP A 798 17.77 -9.58 28.51
C TRP A 798 17.23 -9.57 29.94
N ASP A 799 17.86 -8.83 30.83
CA ASP A 799 17.52 -8.82 32.25
C ASP A 799 16.12 -8.24 32.50
N VAL A 800 15.77 -7.14 31.83
CA VAL A 800 14.45 -6.51 31.99
C VAL A 800 13.32 -7.40 31.48
N PHE A 801 13.47 -8.02 30.30
CA PHE A 801 12.43 -8.88 29.74
C PHE A 801 12.31 -10.21 30.51
N LEU A 802 13.42 -10.76 31.01
CA LEU A 802 13.39 -11.97 31.84
C LEU A 802 12.75 -11.72 33.21
N ALA A 803 13.03 -10.57 33.84
CA ALA A 803 12.41 -10.20 35.11
C ALA A 803 10.87 -10.14 34.99
N VAL A 804 10.37 -9.47 33.96
CA VAL A 804 8.92 -9.39 33.70
C VAL A 804 8.33 -10.75 33.36
N ALA A 805 9.03 -11.55 32.55
CA ALA A 805 8.60 -12.89 32.16
C ALA A 805 8.51 -13.85 33.36
N GLU A 806 9.48 -13.78 34.29
CA GLU A 806 9.48 -14.57 35.51
C GLU A 806 8.34 -14.15 36.45
N ALA A 807 8.13 -12.84 36.63
CA ALA A 807 7.04 -12.32 37.45
C ALA A 807 5.67 -12.71 36.90
N ALA A 808 5.48 -12.62 35.57
CA ALA A 808 4.28 -13.07 34.87
C ALA A 808 4.02 -14.58 35.10
N TYR A 809 5.07 -15.39 35.00
CA TYR A 809 4.97 -16.83 35.25
C TYR A 809 4.65 -17.17 36.72
N ARG A 810 5.26 -16.45 37.67
CA ARG A 810 5.01 -16.64 39.11
C ARG A 810 3.56 -16.35 39.49
N LYS A 811 2.88 -15.42 38.82
CA LYS A 811 1.45 -15.13 39.03
C LYS A 811 0.47 -16.12 38.40
N CYS A 812 0.93 -17.05 37.57
CA CYS A 812 0.07 -18.06 36.94
C CYS A 812 -0.55 -19.04 37.97
N PRO A 813 -1.84 -19.40 37.87
CA PRO A 813 -2.52 -20.31 38.80
C PRO A 813 -1.79 -21.66 38.99
N THR A 814 -1.75 -22.17 40.22
CA THR A 814 -1.02 -23.40 40.62
C THR A 814 -1.48 -24.66 39.87
N GLY A 815 -2.74 -24.72 39.43
CA GLY A 815 -3.28 -25.80 38.61
C GLY A 815 -2.67 -25.90 37.20
N LEU A 816 -2.27 -24.78 36.60
CA LEU A 816 -1.58 -24.76 35.30
C LEU A 816 -0.11 -25.22 35.45
N LYS A 817 0.55 -24.82 36.54
CA LYS A 817 1.96 -25.14 36.81
C LYS A 817 2.23 -26.64 37.03
N SER A 818 1.28 -27.39 37.60
CA SER A 818 1.40 -28.84 37.85
C SER A 818 1.23 -29.68 36.58
N SER A 819 0.28 -29.31 35.70
CA SER A 819 0.11 -29.87 34.36
C SER A 819 1.35 -29.63 33.48
N MET A 820 1.93 -28.42 33.56
CA MET A 820 3.13 -28.02 32.81
C MET A 820 4.41 -28.73 33.27
N LYS A 821 4.60 -28.95 34.59
CA LYS A 821 5.76 -29.71 35.12
C LYS A 821 5.71 -31.21 34.78
N ARG A 822 4.54 -31.84 34.72
CA ARG A 822 4.40 -33.26 34.30
C ARG A 822 4.73 -33.46 32.81
N ARG A 823 4.36 -32.52 31.94
CA ARG A 823 4.64 -32.59 30.49
C ARG A 823 6.13 -32.41 30.14
N SER A 824 6.84 -31.51 30.82
CA SER A 824 8.30 -31.30 30.67
C SER A 824 9.15 -32.54 31.02
N ARG A 825 8.73 -33.33 32.03
CA ARG A 825 9.41 -34.59 32.39
C ARG A 825 9.22 -35.72 31.35
N SER A 826 8.10 -35.71 30.62
CA SER A 826 7.84 -36.73 29.58
C SER A 826 8.71 -36.56 28.33
N SER A 827 9.01 -35.32 27.93
CA SER A 827 9.84 -35.01 26.76
C SER A 827 11.33 -35.29 26.99
N SER A 828 11.80 -35.17 28.24
CA SER A 828 13.17 -35.50 28.64
C SER A 828 13.42 -37.01 28.69
N HIS A 829 12.44 -37.83 29.12
CA HIS A 829 12.52 -39.29 29.01
C HIS A 829 12.52 -39.80 27.55
N ARG A 830 11.74 -39.18 26.67
CA ARG A 830 11.69 -39.53 25.23
C ARG A 830 13.00 -39.21 24.50
N ARG A 831 13.71 -38.14 24.91
CA ARG A 831 15.04 -37.77 24.37
C ARG A 831 16.16 -38.72 24.85
N GLN A 832 16.11 -39.22 26.08
CA GLN A 832 17.09 -40.20 26.57
C GLN A 832 16.98 -41.56 25.87
N HIS A 833 15.76 -42.01 25.53
CA HIS A 833 15.54 -43.23 24.76
C HIS A 833 16.05 -43.11 23.31
N LYS A 834 15.82 -41.96 22.65
CA LYS A 834 16.34 -41.71 21.29
C LYS A 834 17.88 -41.66 21.24
N ARG A 835 18.55 -41.06 22.24
CA ARG A 835 20.03 -41.04 22.33
C ARG A 835 20.64 -42.44 22.49
N LYS A 836 20.02 -43.33 23.28
CA LYS A 836 20.47 -44.73 23.41
C LYS A 836 20.29 -45.51 22.10
N SER A 837 19.19 -45.30 21.38
CA SER A 837 18.95 -45.90 20.06
C SER A 837 19.96 -45.44 19.00
N PHE A 838 20.29 -44.15 18.99
CA PHE A 838 21.27 -43.57 18.07
C PHE A 838 22.70 -44.08 18.34
N SER A 839 23.08 -44.25 19.62
CA SER A 839 24.38 -44.84 19.98
C SER A 839 24.51 -46.32 19.59
N LYS A 840 23.38 -47.05 19.56
CA LYS A 840 23.31 -48.45 19.11
C LYS A 840 23.45 -48.56 17.58
N ALA A 841 22.85 -47.63 16.83
CA ALA A 841 22.97 -47.55 15.38
C ALA A 841 24.41 -47.21 14.93
N ILE A 842 25.08 -46.28 15.61
CA ILE A 842 26.49 -45.93 15.32
C ILE A 842 27.44 -47.11 15.61
N ARG A 843 27.20 -47.88 16.67
CA ARG A 843 27.98 -49.12 16.97
C ARG A 843 27.70 -50.29 16.02
N SER A 844 26.58 -50.26 15.31
CA SER A 844 26.25 -51.22 14.25
C SER A 844 26.97 -50.86 12.94
N LEU A 845 27.11 -49.57 12.65
CA LEU A 845 27.79 -49.07 11.45
C LEU A 845 29.32 -49.19 11.54
N SER A 846 29.91 -49.15 12.73
CA SER A 846 31.37 -49.36 12.92
C SER A 846 31.82 -50.83 12.82
N LYS A 847 30.92 -51.79 12.57
CA LYS A 847 31.26 -53.22 12.42
C LYS A 847 31.26 -53.70 10.96
N HIS A 848 31.00 -52.81 10.00
CA HIS A 848 31.08 -53.11 8.57
C HIS A 848 32.25 -52.38 7.87
N TRP A 849 33.13 -51.76 8.65
CA TRP A 849 34.43 -51.24 8.22
C TRP A 849 35.53 -51.90 9.07
N HIS A 850 35.70 -53.20 8.88
CA HIS A 850 36.94 -53.94 9.06
C HIS A 850 36.86 -55.29 8.36
#